data_AF-A0A7V7AGW9-F1
#
_entry.id   AF-A0A7V7AGW9-F1
#
_cell.length_a   1.000
_cell.length_b   1.000
_cell.length_c   1.000
_cell.angle_alpha   90.00
_cell.angle_beta   90.00
_cell.angle_gamma   90.00
#
_symmetry.space_group_name_H-M   'P 1'
#
loop_
_entity.id
_entity.type
_entity.pdbx_description
1 polymer ?
#
loop_
_entity_poly.entity_id
_entity_poly.type
_entity_poly.pdbx_seq_one_letter_code
_entity_poly.pdbx_strand_id
1 'polypeptide(L)'
;ELTDQLHSNKEETGEGAGLLRDYSDFLQKNQDYQVSLRRLEGIDQEMGKAREEGAELEREGKKLARELSSLQMSLAERSNREKEVYTRYLQVDKAKAAPREEGSVAELEKRLEVLQLQHRESLGSLEEQKKEKAKELERKSRDLTKVGLSFEEYQDVIYDEARADWLDGEIFRLEKMREIENREASTAQAAVAGAESSLKHALEEIKRLGAVEPLAPAEIKGDFAARSRQVDDRMVELEKESRQLTNRISKYIRLQETAARVADLGDIEPEPGFQLGEDPEGQLRSLESAYRKVETETREQWEGINRQYFQLQSEYKGKKQHFADIFNGLSPLWEKAGTGFTGCYYLYERVLQQQEMLRNLLRVYETRLANLERSKQDMVRQSFFHGLQIYEELNKIAECSRVRIRGKARPVEMLRIDMQFDDREKAMEQMKGYIDQCIAIVREDFRQGKKADEVQKTISRLMSSRELLNQLLGTERIPISAYKIELNMEHSRHKAWEDAIRENSGGEKFVVFFSVLAALMSYTRESTMAGTGVDSSDVSRVLVMDNPFGPISSEHLLQPLFDIAEKHNTQLICLSDLKQSSIMNCFNLIFMLKVRTGAMGGSEYLKIEEEIKNDLSVTGDENLEKAIFRSFDHRQITFFEDGF
;
A
#
# COMPACT_ATOMS: atom_id res chain seq x y z
N GLU A 1 -16.76 27.50 2.16
CA GLU A 1 -17.49 28.27 3.19
C GLU A 1 -17.26 29.78 3.13
N LEU A 2 -16.10 30.34 3.51
CA LEU A 2 -15.90 31.81 3.48
C LEU A 2 -15.81 32.42 2.06
N THR A 3 -15.36 31.64 1.07
CA THR A 3 -15.26 32.08 -0.33
C THR A 3 -16.61 32.14 -1.02
N ASP A 4 -17.55 31.28 -0.62
CA ASP A 4 -18.89 31.17 -1.20
C ASP A 4 -19.79 32.36 -0.75
N GLN A 5 -19.61 32.83 0.48
CA GLN A 5 -20.29 34.03 0.99
C GLN A 5 -19.81 35.33 0.31
N LEU A 6 -18.58 35.35 -0.21
CA LEU A 6 -17.98 36.52 -0.85
C LEU A 6 -18.48 36.71 -2.30
N HIS A 7 -18.92 35.63 -2.96
CA HIS A 7 -19.55 35.71 -4.28
C HIS A 7 -20.98 36.25 -4.20
N SER A 8 -21.76 35.82 -3.21
CA SER A 8 -23.15 36.27 -3.01
C SER A 8 -23.25 37.78 -2.74
N ASN A 9 -22.29 38.37 -2.03
CA ASN A 9 -22.28 39.81 -1.72
C ASN A 9 -21.89 40.70 -2.92
N LYS A 10 -21.28 40.16 -3.98
CA LYS A 10 -20.90 40.97 -5.15
C LYS A 10 -22.07 41.20 -6.11
N GLU A 11 -23.04 40.30 -6.16
CA GLU A 11 -24.23 40.46 -7.00
C GLU A 11 -25.18 41.54 -6.46
N GLU A 12 -25.29 41.70 -5.14
CA GLU A 12 -26.20 42.71 -4.53
C GLU A 12 -25.67 44.17 -4.62
N THR A 13 -24.37 44.38 -4.82
CA THR A 13 -23.77 45.74 -4.88
C THR A 13 -23.95 46.47 -6.21
N GLY A 14 -24.44 45.80 -7.26
CA GLY A 14 -24.66 46.41 -8.58
C GLY A 14 -25.95 47.23 -8.71
N GLU A 15 -26.97 46.95 -7.90
CA GLU A 15 -28.32 47.52 -8.07
C GLU A 15 -28.54 48.86 -7.33
N GLY A 16 -27.66 49.24 -6.41
CA GLY A 16 -27.83 50.45 -5.57
C GLY A 16 -27.43 51.78 -6.23
N ALA A 17 -26.54 51.77 -7.22
CA ALA A 17 -25.93 53.00 -7.75
C ALA A 17 -26.83 53.83 -8.69
N GLY A 18 -27.95 53.28 -9.16
CA GLY A 18 -28.88 53.97 -10.07
C GLY A 18 -29.92 54.85 -9.34
N LEU A 19 -30.36 54.46 -8.14
CA LEU A 19 -31.50 55.08 -7.46
C LEU A 19 -31.22 56.45 -6.81
N LEU A 20 -29.96 56.81 -6.61
CA LEU A 20 -29.57 58.04 -5.88
C LEU A 20 -29.56 59.30 -6.75
N ARG A 21 -29.47 59.17 -8.08
CA ARG A 21 -29.41 60.34 -8.99
C ARG A 21 -30.78 60.88 -9.36
N ASP A 22 -31.80 60.02 -9.36
CA ASP A 22 -33.17 60.36 -9.77
C ASP A 22 -33.96 61.09 -8.66
N TYR A 23 -33.49 61.00 -7.41
CA TYR A 23 -34.20 61.57 -6.26
C TYR A 23 -33.97 63.08 -6.07
N SER A 24 -32.86 63.64 -6.56
CA SER A 24 -32.56 65.08 -6.40
C SER A 24 -33.32 65.98 -7.38
N ASP A 25 -33.66 65.48 -8.57
CA ASP A 25 -34.38 66.24 -9.60
C ASP A 25 -35.90 66.31 -9.37
N PHE A 26 -36.44 65.44 -8.52
CA PHE A 26 -37.87 65.34 -8.21
C PHE A 26 -38.36 66.47 -7.28
N LEU A 27 -37.52 66.96 -6.36
CA LEU A 27 -37.92 67.93 -5.33
C LEU A 27 -38.13 69.36 -5.87
N GLN A 28 -37.58 69.70 -7.04
CA GLN A 28 -37.74 71.03 -7.64
C GLN A 28 -38.99 71.15 -8.55
N LYS A 29 -39.59 70.03 -8.98
CA LYS A 29 -40.70 69.98 -9.96
C LYS A 29 -42.10 69.84 -9.35
N ASN A 30 -42.22 69.68 -8.03
CA ASN A 30 -43.51 69.44 -7.37
C ASN A 30 -44.40 70.70 -7.26
N GLN A 31 -43.83 71.92 -7.36
CA GLN A 31 -44.62 73.16 -7.37
C GLN A 31 -45.29 73.43 -8.73
N ASP A 32 -44.62 73.08 -9.83
CA ASP A 32 -45.15 73.26 -11.20
C ASP A 32 -46.16 72.18 -11.62
N TYR A 33 -46.12 71.02 -10.96
CA TYR A 33 -47.06 69.91 -11.17
C TYR A 33 -48.50 70.26 -10.71
N GLN A 34 -48.65 70.95 -9.57
CA GLN A 34 -49.98 71.34 -9.08
C GLN A 34 -50.65 72.47 -9.89
N VAL A 35 -49.86 73.33 -10.55
CA VAL A 35 -50.38 74.36 -11.46
C VAL A 35 -50.81 73.75 -12.79
N SER A 36 -50.11 72.71 -13.25
CA SER A 36 -50.40 72.01 -14.51
C SER A 36 -51.65 71.12 -14.41
N LEU A 37 -51.94 70.54 -13.24
CA LEU A 37 -53.14 69.72 -13.00
C LEU A 37 -54.44 70.55 -13.07
N ARG A 38 -54.45 71.76 -12.48
CA ARG A 38 -55.63 72.66 -12.53
C ARG A 38 -55.88 73.26 -13.91
N ARG A 39 -54.82 73.43 -14.72
CA ARG A 39 -54.95 73.85 -16.13
C ARG A 39 -55.51 72.74 -17.01
N LEU A 40 -55.19 71.49 -16.71
CA LEU A 40 -55.67 70.34 -17.48
C LEU A 40 -57.17 70.08 -17.25
N GLU A 41 -57.66 70.19 -16.01
CA GLU A 41 -59.11 70.07 -15.70
C GLU A 41 -59.94 71.23 -16.28
N GLY A 42 -59.38 72.44 -16.38
CA GLY A 42 -60.05 73.59 -17.01
C GLY A 42 -60.15 73.46 -18.54
N ILE A 43 -59.08 72.99 -19.19
CA ILE A 43 -59.05 72.79 -20.65
C ILE A 43 -59.97 71.64 -21.07
N ASP A 44 -60.11 70.59 -20.26
CA ASP A 44 -60.99 69.45 -20.57
C ASP A 44 -62.49 69.81 -20.47
N GLN A 45 -62.87 70.70 -19.54
CA GLN A 45 -64.24 71.23 -19.45
C GLN A 45 -64.58 72.23 -20.56
N GLU A 46 -63.63 73.05 -21.01
CA GLU A 46 -63.82 73.96 -22.15
C GLU A 46 -63.89 73.21 -23.49
N MET A 47 -63.09 72.15 -23.65
CA MET A 47 -63.15 71.24 -24.81
C MET A 47 -64.47 70.46 -24.88
N GLY A 48 -65.04 70.04 -23.75
CA GLY A 48 -66.34 69.36 -23.69
C GLY A 48 -67.49 70.25 -24.18
N LYS A 49 -67.56 71.50 -23.69
CA LYS A 49 -68.60 72.47 -24.07
C LYS A 49 -68.49 72.89 -25.54
N ALA A 50 -67.28 73.15 -26.03
CA ALA A 50 -67.06 73.51 -27.43
C ALA A 50 -67.40 72.37 -28.41
N ARG A 51 -67.27 71.10 -28.00
CA ARG A 51 -67.65 69.94 -28.82
C ARG A 51 -69.17 69.70 -28.87
N GLU A 52 -69.89 69.99 -27.79
CA GLU A 52 -71.36 69.88 -27.78
C GLU A 52 -72.02 71.01 -28.58
N GLU A 53 -71.54 72.25 -28.44
CA GLU A 53 -72.03 73.41 -29.20
C GLU A 53 -71.73 73.25 -30.71
N GLY A 54 -70.53 72.76 -31.08
CA GLY A 54 -70.20 72.47 -32.48
C GLY A 54 -71.07 71.37 -33.11
N ALA A 55 -71.51 70.38 -32.33
CA ALA A 55 -72.34 69.27 -32.82
C ALA A 55 -73.82 69.63 -33.00
N GLU A 56 -74.33 70.61 -32.24
CA GLU A 56 -75.70 71.13 -32.40
C GLU A 56 -75.82 72.03 -33.64
N LEU A 57 -74.86 72.95 -33.85
CA LEU A 57 -74.85 73.85 -35.00
C LEU A 57 -74.67 73.10 -36.34
N GLU A 58 -73.90 71.99 -36.34
CA GLU A 58 -73.76 71.14 -37.53
C GLU A 58 -75.06 70.35 -37.86
N ARG A 59 -75.88 70.02 -36.86
CA ARG A 59 -77.20 69.36 -37.09
C ARG A 59 -78.23 70.33 -37.62
N GLU A 60 -78.23 71.58 -37.16
CA GLU A 60 -79.13 72.62 -37.68
C GLU A 60 -78.75 73.04 -39.10
N GLY A 61 -77.44 73.21 -39.39
CA GLY A 61 -76.94 73.46 -40.73
C GLY A 61 -77.29 72.37 -41.75
N LYS A 62 -77.30 71.09 -41.33
CA LYS A 62 -77.70 69.95 -42.17
C LYS A 62 -79.22 69.86 -42.40
N LYS A 63 -80.05 70.43 -41.52
CA LYS A 63 -81.51 70.51 -41.70
C LYS A 63 -81.88 71.59 -42.72
N LEU A 64 -81.31 72.79 -42.57
CA LEU A 64 -81.50 73.92 -43.49
C LEU A 64 -81.00 73.61 -44.90
N ALA A 65 -79.88 72.90 -45.06
CA ALA A 65 -79.36 72.51 -46.38
C ALA A 65 -80.29 71.52 -47.13
N ARG A 66 -81.02 70.65 -46.42
CA ARG A 66 -81.95 69.69 -47.03
C ARG A 66 -83.25 70.37 -47.49
N GLU A 67 -83.74 71.35 -46.76
CA GLU A 67 -84.92 72.12 -47.15
C GLU A 67 -84.62 73.01 -48.38
N LEU A 68 -83.46 73.65 -48.43
CA LEU A 68 -83.00 74.48 -49.55
C LEU A 68 -82.83 73.67 -50.86
N SER A 69 -82.30 72.45 -50.76
CA SER A 69 -82.13 71.55 -51.91
C SER A 69 -83.47 71.06 -52.49
N SER A 70 -84.48 70.84 -51.64
CA SER A 70 -85.82 70.40 -52.08
C SER A 70 -86.60 71.49 -52.82
N LEU A 71 -86.47 72.75 -52.40
CA LEU A 71 -87.06 73.90 -53.08
C LEU A 71 -86.39 74.18 -54.43
N GLN A 72 -85.05 74.04 -54.52
CA GLN A 72 -84.31 74.24 -55.78
C GLN A 72 -84.68 73.22 -56.86
N MET A 73 -84.94 71.95 -56.52
CA MET A 73 -85.37 70.94 -57.50
C MET A 73 -86.77 71.21 -58.07
N SER A 74 -87.70 71.76 -57.27
CA SER A 74 -89.06 72.09 -57.73
C SER A 74 -89.10 73.30 -58.69
N LEU A 75 -88.16 74.24 -58.54
CA LEU A 75 -88.00 75.41 -59.41
C LEU A 75 -87.44 75.06 -60.79
N ALA A 76 -86.54 74.06 -60.87
CA ALA A 76 -85.91 73.65 -62.13
C ALA A 76 -86.88 72.97 -63.10
N GLU A 77 -87.86 72.19 -62.61
CA GLU A 77 -88.85 71.51 -63.46
C GLU A 77 -89.87 72.47 -64.09
N ARG A 78 -90.17 73.60 -63.43
CA ARG A 78 -91.04 74.66 -63.97
C ARG A 78 -90.36 75.49 -65.07
N SER A 79 -89.08 75.84 -64.88
CA SER A 79 -88.31 76.66 -65.82
C SER A 79 -88.10 76.00 -67.20
N ASN A 80 -88.02 74.67 -67.26
CA ASN A 80 -87.81 73.97 -68.55
C ASN A 80 -89.05 73.96 -69.44
N ARG A 81 -90.28 74.07 -68.89
CA ARG A 81 -91.52 74.08 -69.67
C ARG A 81 -91.80 75.43 -70.34
N GLU A 82 -91.31 76.53 -69.76
CA GLU A 82 -91.49 77.88 -70.32
C GLU A 82 -90.54 78.17 -71.50
N LYS A 83 -89.32 77.61 -71.50
CA LYS A 83 -88.33 77.81 -72.57
C LYS A 83 -88.78 77.29 -73.95
N GLU A 84 -89.64 76.26 -74.00
CA GLU A 84 -90.16 75.73 -75.27
C GLU A 84 -91.19 76.66 -75.94
N VAL A 85 -91.94 77.44 -75.15
CA VAL A 85 -93.05 78.26 -75.66
C VAL A 85 -92.56 79.62 -76.18
N TYR A 86 -91.56 80.22 -75.55
CA TYR A 86 -90.99 81.53 -75.94
C TYR A 86 -90.26 81.51 -77.29
N THR A 87 -89.66 80.37 -77.66
CA THR A 87 -88.90 80.24 -78.91
C THR A 87 -89.79 80.35 -80.17
N ARG A 88 -91.10 80.12 -80.06
CA ARG A 88 -92.05 80.20 -81.20
C ARG A 88 -92.55 81.62 -81.48
N TYR A 89 -92.54 82.51 -80.50
CA TYR A 89 -93.11 83.86 -80.61
C TYR A 89 -92.18 84.85 -81.36
N LEU A 90 -90.86 84.63 -81.28
CA LEU A 90 -89.81 85.46 -81.90
C LEU A 90 -89.78 85.46 -83.44
N GLN A 91 -90.61 84.65 -84.11
CA GLN A 91 -90.60 84.51 -85.57
C GLN A 91 -91.55 85.47 -86.32
N VAL A 92 -92.49 86.16 -85.65
CA VAL A 92 -93.68 86.71 -86.36
C VAL A 92 -93.99 88.21 -86.13
N ASP A 93 -93.28 88.93 -85.26
CA ASP A 93 -93.70 90.29 -84.84
C ASP A 93 -93.17 91.47 -85.70
N LYS A 94 -92.36 91.21 -86.73
CA LYS A 94 -91.89 92.29 -87.64
C LYS A 94 -92.15 91.98 -89.10
N ALA A 95 -93.42 92.03 -89.50
CA ALA A 95 -93.78 92.21 -90.90
C ALA A 95 -94.90 93.24 -91.04
N LYS A 96 -94.57 94.39 -91.66
CA LYS A 96 -95.56 95.31 -92.26
C LYS A 96 -95.52 95.14 -93.78
N ALA A 97 -96.70 95.20 -94.38
CA ALA A 97 -96.95 94.90 -95.78
C ALA A 97 -96.46 96.00 -96.75
N ALA A 98 -95.82 95.57 -97.84
CA ALA A 98 -95.70 96.31 -99.10
C ALA A 98 -95.38 95.32 -100.26
N PRO A 99 -95.67 95.68 -101.54
CA PRO A 99 -96.06 94.74 -102.59
C PRO A 99 -94.92 93.94 -103.25
N ARG A 100 -95.31 92.82 -103.85
CA ARG A 100 -94.48 91.82 -104.56
C ARG A 100 -93.73 92.42 -105.75
N GLU A 101 -92.42 92.17 -105.79
CA GLU A 101 -91.70 91.96 -107.04
C GLU A 101 -91.25 90.50 -107.12
N GLU A 102 -91.38 89.93 -108.32
CA GLU A 102 -91.20 88.52 -108.63
C GLU A 102 -89.72 88.14 -108.79
N GLY A 103 -89.30 87.12 -108.03
CA GLY A 103 -87.98 86.49 -108.12
C GLY A 103 -87.82 85.40 -107.05
N SER A 104 -87.08 84.33 -107.36
CA SER A 104 -86.93 83.20 -106.43
C SER A 104 -86.04 83.56 -105.23
N VAL A 105 -86.36 82.98 -104.06
CA VAL A 105 -85.78 83.29 -102.74
C VAL A 105 -84.23 83.24 -102.72
N ALA A 106 -83.60 82.41 -103.56
CA ALA A 106 -82.15 82.23 -103.56
C ALA A 106 -81.34 83.38 -104.22
N GLU A 107 -81.96 84.20 -105.08
CA GLU A 107 -81.24 85.28 -105.81
C GLU A 107 -81.20 86.60 -105.03
N LEU A 108 -82.24 86.89 -104.24
CA LEU A 108 -82.29 88.08 -103.40
C LEU A 108 -81.37 87.97 -102.18
N GLU A 109 -81.18 86.75 -101.65
CA GLU A 109 -80.28 86.49 -100.52
C GLU A 109 -78.79 86.73 -100.88
N LYS A 110 -78.36 86.37 -102.09
CA LYS A 110 -76.98 86.68 -102.56
C LYS A 110 -76.74 88.16 -102.81
N ARG A 111 -77.77 88.93 -103.19
CA ARG A 111 -77.66 90.39 -103.38
C ARG A 111 -77.59 91.14 -102.05
N LEU A 112 -78.25 90.61 -101.02
CA LEU A 112 -78.20 91.17 -99.66
C LEU A 112 -76.82 90.99 -99.01
N GLU A 113 -76.17 89.84 -99.24
CA GLU A 113 -74.83 89.54 -98.70
C GLU A 113 -73.74 90.49 -99.24
N VAL A 114 -73.87 90.91 -100.51
CA VAL A 114 -72.91 91.84 -101.16
C VAL A 114 -73.09 93.29 -100.67
N LEU A 115 -74.34 93.72 -100.41
CA LEU A 115 -74.63 95.07 -99.91
C LEU A 115 -74.26 95.26 -98.43
N GLN A 116 -74.30 94.19 -97.62
CA GLN A 116 -73.89 94.21 -96.22
C GLN A 116 -72.37 94.39 -96.03
N LEU A 117 -71.56 94.16 -97.06
CA LEU A 117 -70.11 94.35 -96.99
C LEU A 117 -69.69 95.83 -97.11
N GLN A 118 -70.52 96.70 -97.72
CA GLN A 118 -70.15 98.07 -98.09
C GLN A 118 -70.47 99.14 -97.04
N HIS A 119 -71.28 98.85 -96.01
CA HIS A 119 -71.73 99.84 -95.02
C HIS A 119 -71.19 99.61 -93.60
N ARG A 120 -69.95 99.11 -93.49
CA ARG A 120 -69.35 98.69 -92.20
C ARG A 120 -68.85 99.85 -91.32
N GLU A 121 -68.70 101.07 -91.83
CA GLU A 121 -68.01 102.15 -91.09
C GLU A 121 -68.90 103.07 -90.24
N SER A 122 -70.23 103.10 -90.42
CA SER A 122 -71.11 103.93 -89.56
C SER A 122 -71.74 103.18 -88.39
N LEU A 123 -71.42 101.90 -88.22
CA LEU A 123 -71.87 101.03 -87.12
C LEU A 123 -71.17 101.34 -85.77
N GLY A 124 -69.99 101.97 -85.80
CA GLY A 124 -69.19 102.22 -84.59
C GLY A 124 -69.81 103.22 -83.62
N SER A 125 -70.50 104.26 -84.10
CA SER A 125 -71.09 105.27 -83.21
C SER A 125 -72.42 104.85 -82.60
N LEU A 126 -73.14 103.90 -83.22
CA LEU A 126 -74.35 103.31 -82.64
C LEU A 126 -74.05 102.16 -81.67
N GLU A 127 -72.91 101.46 -81.81
CA GLU A 127 -72.51 100.39 -80.89
C GLU A 127 -72.13 100.91 -79.50
N GLU A 128 -71.58 102.12 -79.40
CA GLU A 128 -71.16 102.70 -78.12
C GLU A 128 -72.37 103.19 -77.29
N GLN A 129 -73.38 103.81 -77.94
CA GLN A 129 -74.66 104.15 -77.29
C GLN A 129 -75.48 102.89 -76.94
N LYS A 130 -75.37 101.82 -77.74
CA LYS A 130 -75.98 100.52 -77.45
C LYS A 130 -75.33 99.85 -76.24
N LYS A 131 -74.01 99.99 -76.02
CA LYS A 131 -73.30 99.36 -74.89
C LYS A 131 -73.62 100.03 -73.55
N GLU A 132 -73.83 101.34 -73.56
CA GLU A 132 -74.17 102.10 -72.36
C GLU A 132 -75.63 101.87 -71.94
N LYS A 133 -76.57 101.89 -72.90
CA LYS A 133 -77.98 101.52 -72.65
C LYS A 133 -78.16 100.03 -72.33
N ALA A 134 -77.33 99.14 -72.88
CA ALA A 134 -77.37 97.70 -72.57
C ALA A 134 -76.95 97.41 -71.11
N LYS A 135 -75.97 98.13 -70.55
CA LYS A 135 -75.58 97.96 -69.14
C LYS A 135 -76.66 98.46 -68.16
N GLU A 136 -77.39 99.52 -68.50
CA GLU A 136 -78.55 99.99 -67.72
C GLU A 136 -79.71 98.99 -67.78
N LEU A 137 -79.96 98.41 -68.96
CA LEU A 137 -81.04 97.44 -69.18
C LEU A 137 -80.71 96.07 -68.55
N GLU A 138 -79.44 95.66 -68.49
CA GLU A 138 -78.99 94.44 -67.80
C GLU A 138 -79.05 94.53 -66.28
N ARG A 139 -78.89 95.74 -65.71
CA ARG A 139 -79.05 95.98 -64.27
C ARG A 139 -80.52 95.92 -63.89
N LYS A 140 -81.38 96.66 -64.61
CA LYS A 140 -82.83 96.64 -64.36
C LYS A 140 -83.50 95.32 -64.73
N SER A 141 -83.01 94.59 -65.74
CA SER A 141 -83.51 93.24 -66.01
C SER A 141 -83.10 92.28 -64.90
N ARG A 142 -81.85 92.31 -64.40
CA ARG A 142 -81.42 91.49 -63.25
C ARG A 142 -82.20 91.78 -61.97
N ASP A 143 -82.59 93.03 -61.74
CA ASP A 143 -83.41 93.41 -60.59
C ASP A 143 -84.88 92.95 -60.75
N LEU A 144 -85.43 92.89 -61.97
CA LEU A 144 -86.77 92.35 -62.25
C LEU A 144 -86.81 90.81 -62.34
N THR A 145 -85.73 90.15 -62.76
CA THR A 145 -85.59 88.68 -62.76
C THR A 145 -85.50 88.11 -61.34
N LYS A 146 -85.10 88.92 -60.35
CA LYS A 146 -85.16 88.56 -58.94
C LYS A 146 -86.58 88.57 -58.37
N VAL A 147 -87.50 89.34 -58.95
CA VAL A 147 -88.85 89.55 -58.42
C VAL A 147 -89.93 88.85 -59.27
N GLY A 148 -89.59 88.33 -60.45
CA GLY A 148 -90.34 87.27 -61.13
C GLY A 148 -91.77 87.64 -61.53
N LEU A 149 -91.98 88.83 -62.09
CA LEU A 149 -93.29 89.32 -62.56
C LEU A 149 -93.27 89.61 -64.07
N SER A 150 -94.39 89.37 -64.76
CA SER A 150 -94.58 89.64 -66.20
C SER A 150 -95.63 90.75 -66.45
N PHE A 151 -95.57 91.37 -67.64
CA PHE A 151 -96.12 92.72 -67.97
C PHE A 151 -97.63 92.92 -67.76
N GLU A 152 -98.42 91.87 -67.80
CA GLU A 152 -99.87 91.96 -67.66
C GLU A 152 -100.34 91.68 -66.22
N GLU A 153 -99.51 91.05 -65.38
CA GLU A 153 -99.83 90.79 -63.97
C GLU A 153 -99.54 91.99 -63.04
N TYR A 154 -98.83 93.01 -63.52
CA TYR A 154 -98.63 94.27 -62.78
C TYR A 154 -99.35 95.47 -63.39
N GLN A 155 -100.21 95.26 -64.39
CA GLN A 155 -101.12 96.34 -64.77
C GLN A 155 -102.05 96.71 -63.61
N ASP A 156 -102.37 95.74 -62.73
CA ASP A 156 -103.33 95.91 -61.64
C ASP A 156 -102.84 95.47 -60.23
N VAL A 157 -101.55 95.19 -60.01
CA VAL A 157 -101.05 94.76 -58.68
C VAL A 157 -100.01 95.71 -58.10
N ILE A 158 -100.34 96.28 -56.94
CA ILE A 158 -99.54 97.23 -56.16
C ILE A 158 -98.51 96.47 -55.32
N TYR A 159 -97.24 96.81 -55.49
CA TYR A 159 -96.10 96.27 -54.76
C TYR A 159 -96.04 96.83 -53.32
N ASP A 160 -95.86 95.95 -52.31
CA ASP A 160 -95.70 96.31 -50.88
C ASP A 160 -94.24 96.09 -50.45
N GLU A 161 -93.53 97.21 -50.29
CA GLU A 161 -92.09 97.33 -50.02
C GLU A 161 -91.68 96.72 -48.67
N ALA A 162 -92.60 96.65 -47.70
CA ALA A 162 -92.28 96.23 -46.33
C ALA A 162 -91.97 94.73 -46.18
N ARG A 163 -92.51 93.90 -47.08
CA ARG A 163 -92.37 92.43 -46.97
C ARG A 163 -91.11 91.89 -47.65
N ALA A 164 -90.58 92.61 -48.63
CA ALA A 164 -89.32 92.29 -49.30
C ALA A 164 -88.12 92.61 -48.40
N ASP A 165 -88.12 93.78 -47.75
CA ASP A 165 -87.04 94.21 -46.85
C ASP A 165 -86.87 93.28 -45.63
N TRP A 166 -87.96 92.68 -45.13
CA TRP A 166 -87.88 91.74 -44.02
C TRP A 166 -87.19 90.42 -44.39
N LEU A 167 -87.44 89.90 -45.60
CA LEU A 167 -86.84 88.65 -46.08
C LEU A 167 -85.35 88.80 -46.43
N ASP A 168 -84.95 89.95 -47.00
CA ASP A 168 -83.54 90.25 -47.26
C ASP A 168 -82.74 90.47 -45.96
N GLY A 169 -83.39 91.01 -44.90
CA GLY A 169 -82.79 91.12 -43.58
C GLY A 169 -82.51 89.77 -42.91
N GLU A 170 -83.42 88.81 -43.04
CA GLU A 170 -83.27 87.50 -42.40
C GLU A 170 -82.22 86.62 -43.10
N ILE A 171 -82.11 86.72 -44.43
CA ILE A 171 -81.07 86.01 -45.21
C ILE A 171 -79.66 86.53 -44.84
N PHE A 172 -79.49 87.86 -44.72
CA PHE A 172 -78.20 88.44 -44.34
C PHE A 172 -77.74 87.99 -42.95
N ARG A 173 -78.69 87.85 -42.01
CA ARG A 173 -78.40 87.35 -40.66
C ARG A 173 -77.91 85.90 -40.66
N LEU A 174 -78.56 85.03 -41.44
CA LEU A 174 -78.22 83.61 -41.51
C LEU A 174 -76.86 83.35 -42.18
N GLU A 175 -76.49 84.12 -43.21
CA GLU A 175 -75.17 84.00 -43.85
C GLU A 175 -74.03 84.44 -42.92
N LYS A 176 -74.25 85.49 -42.12
CA LYS A 176 -73.31 85.97 -41.09
C LYS A 176 -73.03 84.94 -40.01
N MET A 177 -74.03 84.16 -39.58
CA MET A 177 -73.83 83.11 -38.56
C MET A 177 -73.03 81.93 -39.11
N ARG A 178 -73.30 81.50 -40.35
CA ARG A 178 -72.58 80.39 -41.00
C ARG A 178 -71.09 80.67 -41.17
N GLU A 179 -70.71 81.93 -41.38
CA GLU A 179 -69.30 82.33 -41.56
C GLU A 179 -68.51 82.32 -40.23
N ILE A 180 -69.18 82.56 -39.11
CA ILE A 180 -68.59 82.53 -37.76
C ILE A 180 -68.33 81.08 -37.33
N GLU A 181 -69.32 80.21 -37.47
CA GLU A 181 -69.20 78.79 -37.08
C GLU A 181 -68.11 78.04 -37.87
N ASN A 182 -67.95 78.36 -39.16
CA ASN A 182 -66.95 77.72 -40.00
C ASN A 182 -65.51 78.17 -39.65
N ARG A 183 -65.35 79.37 -39.07
CA ARG A 183 -64.07 79.83 -38.52
C ARG A 183 -63.72 79.10 -37.22
N GLU A 184 -64.70 78.89 -36.34
CA GLU A 184 -64.51 78.18 -35.06
C GLU A 184 -64.17 76.69 -35.26
N ALA A 185 -64.80 76.02 -36.24
CA ALA A 185 -64.49 74.65 -36.62
C ALA A 185 -63.04 74.47 -37.15
N SER A 186 -62.55 75.44 -37.93
CA SER A 186 -61.17 75.42 -38.45
C SER A 186 -60.12 75.62 -37.34
N THR A 187 -60.40 76.49 -36.37
CA THR A 187 -59.52 76.66 -35.20
C THR A 187 -59.48 75.45 -34.28
N ALA A 188 -60.60 74.74 -34.11
CA ALA A 188 -60.64 73.51 -33.32
C ALA A 188 -59.84 72.37 -33.98
N GLN A 189 -59.88 72.24 -35.32
CA GLN A 189 -59.06 71.26 -36.05
C GLN A 189 -57.55 71.53 -35.93
N ALA A 190 -57.13 72.80 -35.96
CA ALA A 190 -55.72 73.16 -35.76
C ALA A 190 -55.23 72.83 -34.34
N ALA A 191 -56.08 72.95 -33.31
CA ALA A 191 -55.76 72.60 -31.94
C ALA A 191 -55.58 71.08 -31.73
N VAL A 192 -56.43 70.26 -32.38
CA VAL A 192 -56.32 68.79 -32.34
C VAL A 192 -55.02 68.31 -33.00
N ALA A 193 -54.64 68.87 -34.15
CA ALA A 193 -53.38 68.54 -34.82
C ALA A 193 -52.14 68.93 -34.00
N GLY A 194 -52.20 70.03 -33.24
CA GLY A 194 -51.13 70.45 -32.32
C GLY A 194 -50.98 69.50 -31.11
N ALA A 195 -52.10 68.98 -30.58
CA ALA A 195 -52.09 68.02 -29.48
C ALA A 195 -51.54 66.64 -29.90
N GLU A 196 -51.87 66.17 -31.11
CA GLU A 196 -51.33 64.91 -31.66
C GLU A 196 -49.82 64.97 -31.89
N SER A 197 -49.30 66.11 -32.36
CA SER A 197 -47.85 66.33 -32.51
C SER A 197 -47.13 66.35 -31.16
N SER A 198 -47.75 66.94 -30.13
CA SER A 198 -47.19 66.99 -28.76
C SER A 198 -47.18 65.62 -28.08
N LEU A 199 -48.21 64.81 -28.29
CA LEU A 199 -48.28 63.42 -27.81
C LEU A 199 -47.17 62.56 -28.40
N LYS A 200 -46.88 62.75 -29.70
CA LYS A 200 -45.82 62.04 -30.42
C LYS A 200 -44.44 62.40 -29.89
N HIS A 201 -44.20 63.68 -29.62
CA HIS A 201 -42.96 64.16 -28.99
C HIS A 201 -42.77 63.63 -27.56
N ALA A 202 -43.81 63.59 -26.75
CA ALA A 202 -43.75 63.05 -25.39
C ALA A 202 -43.44 61.53 -25.38
N LEU A 203 -43.99 60.76 -26.32
CA LEU A 203 -43.67 59.33 -26.49
C LEU A 203 -42.24 59.09 -27.00
N GLU A 204 -41.70 59.99 -27.84
CA GLU A 204 -40.31 59.94 -28.27
C GLU A 204 -39.33 60.31 -27.14
N GLU A 205 -39.68 61.24 -26.24
CA GLU A 205 -38.88 61.53 -25.05
C GLU A 205 -38.86 60.39 -24.02
N ILE A 206 -39.99 59.70 -23.82
CA ILE A 206 -40.06 58.51 -22.95
C ILE A 206 -39.15 57.39 -23.47
N LYS A 207 -39.14 57.16 -24.80
CA LYS A 207 -38.20 56.22 -25.44
C LYS A 207 -36.73 56.65 -25.31
N ARG A 208 -36.45 57.96 -25.38
CA ARG A 208 -35.09 58.50 -25.24
C ARG A 208 -34.54 58.33 -23.81
N LEU A 209 -35.42 58.24 -22.82
CA LEU A 209 -35.09 58.03 -21.40
C LEU A 209 -35.03 56.54 -20.98
N GLY A 210 -35.15 55.60 -21.94
CA GLY A 210 -34.82 54.18 -21.71
C GLY A 210 -35.95 53.29 -21.18
N ALA A 211 -37.19 53.79 -21.08
CA ALA A 211 -38.35 52.97 -20.74
C ALA A 211 -39.24 52.74 -21.97
N VAL A 212 -39.66 51.50 -22.23
CA VAL A 212 -40.42 51.13 -23.44
C VAL A 212 -41.93 51.38 -23.29
N GLU A 213 -42.47 51.34 -22.06
CA GLU A 213 -43.85 51.68 -21.69
C GLU A 213 -43.92 52.24 -20.25
N PRO A 214 -44.91 53.10 -19.90
CA PRO A 214 -45.05 53.65 -18.55
C PRO A 214 -45.49 52.59 -17.51
N LEU A 215 -44.89 52.63 -16.31
CA LEU A 215 -45.14 51.69 -15.20
C LEU A 215 -46.55 51.81 -14.59
N ALA A 216 -47.04 50.69 -14.03
CA ALA A 216 -48.41 50.56 -13.53
C ALA A 216 -48.62 51.19 -12.13
N PRO A 217 -49.84 51.69 -11.81
CA PRO A 217 -50.14 52.41 -10.57
C PRO A 217 -49.89 51.65 -9.24
N ALA A 218 -49.67 50.33 -9.28
CA ALA A 218 -49.56 49.48 -8.09
C ALA A 218 -48.14 49.43 -7.49
N GLU A 219 -47.10 49.79 -8.24
CA GLU A 219 -45.70 49.71 -7.81
C GLU A 219 -45.20 51.02 -7.16
N ILE A 220 -46.06 52.03 -7.11
CA ILE A 220 -45.76 53.35 -6.54
C ILE A 220 -46.14 53.33 -5.04
N LYS A 221 -45.27 52.74 -4.20
CA LYS A 221 -45.37 52.82 -2.74
C LYS A 221 -44.31 53.78 -2.21
N GLY A 222 -44.73 54.94 -1.70
CA GLY A 222 -43.86 56.05 -1.33
C GLY A 222 -43.13 55.86 -0.01
N ASP A 223 -41.82 55.65 -0.07
CA ASP A 223 -40.77 56.28 0.77
C ASP A 223 -39.37 55.88 0.23
N PHE A 224 -38.91 56.55 -0.82
CA PHE A 224 -37.67 56.22 -1.53
C PHE A 224 -36.39 56.67 -0.79
N ALA A 225 -36.46 57.73 0.02
CA ALA A 225 -35.31 58.24 0.77
C ALA A 225 -34.89 57.32 1.92
N ALA A 226 -35.85 56.73 2.62
CA ALA A 226 -35.57 55.80 3.71
C ALA A 226 -34.89 54.52 3.21
N ARG A 227 -35.33 53.99 2.06
CA ARG A 227 -34.75 52.78 1.44
C ARG A 227 -33.34 53.03 0.89
N SER A 228 -33.09 54.18 0.27
CA SER A 228 -31.73 54.50 -0.21
C SER A 228 -30.72 54.60 0.95
N ARG A 229 -31.10 55.23 2.06
CA ARG A 229 -30.25 55.28 3.26
C ARG A 229 -30.04 53.89 3.89
N GLN A 230 -31.07 53.06 3.96
CA GLN A 230 -30.92 51.68 4.45
C GLN A 230 -29.99 50.84 3.57
N VAL A 231 -30.02 51.02 2.25
CA VAL A 231 -29.13 50.32 1.31
C VAL A 231 -27.69 50.83 1.45
N ASP A 232 -27.47 52.15 1.56
CA ASP A 232 -26.14 52.72 1.80
C ASP A 232 -25.55 52.28 3.15
N ASP A 233 -26.35 52.35 4.23
CA ASP A 233 -25.93 51.88 5.55
C ASP A 233 -25.59 50.38 5.53
N ARG A 234 -26.40 49.57 4.81
CA ARG A 234 -26.15 48.13 4.65
C ARG A 234 -24.90 47.85 3.81
N MET A 235 -24.64 48.63 2.78
CA MET A 235 -23.41 48.53 1.99
C MET A 235 -22.18 48.84 2.84
N VAL A 236 -22.22 49.88 3.68
CA VAL A 236 -21.12 50.22 4.59
C VAL A 236 -20.90 49.12 5.64
N GLU A 237 -21.97 48.53 6.18
CA GLU A 237 -21.87 47.37 7.07
C GLU A 237 -21.23 46.17 6.38
N LEU A 238 -21.69 45.80 5.18
CA LEU A 238 -21.16 44.68 4.40
C LEU A 238 -19.71 44.89 3.98
N GLU A 239 -19.31 46.13 3.64
CA GLU A 239 -17.91 46.47 3.38
C GLU A 239 -17.05 46.30 4.65
N LYS A 240 -17.56 46.70 5.81
CA LYS A 240 -16.87 46.55 7.08
C LYS A 240 -16.72 45.07 7.45
N GLU A 241 -17.76 44.26 7.26
CA GLU A 241 -17.72 42.81 7.43
C GLU A 241 -16.72 42.16 6.45
N SER A 242 -16.74 42.54 5.17
CA SER A 242 -15.81 42.05 4.15
C SER A 242 -14.34 42.38 4.48
N ARG A 243 -14.07 43.59 4.99
CA ARG A 243 -12.73 43.97 5.48
C ARG A 243 -12.31 43.15 6.70
N GLN A 244 -13.23 42.90 7.64
CA GLN A 244 -12.96 42.05 8.81
C GLN A 244 -12.65 40.60 8.41
N LEU A 245 -13.41 40.04 7.46
CA LEU A 245 -13.18 38.70 6.92
C LEU A 245 -11.84 38.61 6.19
N THR A 246 -11.52 39.59 5.33
CA THR A 246 -10.23 39.65 4.62
C THR A 246 -9.05 39.71 5.60
N ASN A 247 -9.16 40.50 6.67
CA ASN A 247 -8.14 40.57 7.72
C ASN A 247 -7.99 39.23 8.46
N ARG A 248 -9.10 38.53 8.73
CA ARG A 248 -9.11 37.23 9.40
C ARG A 248 -8.50 36.12 8.53
N ILE A 249 -8.82 36.10 7.23
CA ILE A 249 -8.19 35.20 6.25
C ILE A 249 -6.68 35.45 6.20
N SER A 250 -6.26 36.72 6.14
CA SER A 250 -4.84 37.10 6.09
C SER A 250 -4.08 36.65 7.35
N LYS A 251 -4.72 36.68 8.54
CA LYS A 251 -4.15 36.14 9.78
C LYS A 251 -3.99 34.63 9.73
N TYR A 252 -5.01 33.90 9.24
CA TYR A 252 -4.95 32.45 9.14
C TYR A 252 -3.89 31.97 8.12
N ILE A 253 -3.73 32.66 7.00
CA ILE A 253 -2.66 32.37 6.03
C ILE A 253 -1.28 32.50 6.69
N ARG A 254 -1.05 33.57 7.46
CA ARG A 254 0.23 33.74 8.19
C ARG A 254 0.47 32.66 9.24
N LEU A 255 -0.58 32.22 9.93
CA LEU A 255 -0.49 31.13 10.89
C LEU A 255 -0.16 29.80 10.21
N GLN A 256 -0.77 29.52 9.06
CA GLN A 256 -0.47 28.34 8.25
C GLN A 256 0.99 28.34 7.78
N GLU A 257 1.49 29.48 7.28
CA GLU A 257 2.90 29.62 6.88
C GLU A 257 3.85 29.40 8.07
N THR A 258 3.48 29.85 9.26
CA THR A 258 4.28 29.67 10.48
C THR A 258 4.29 28.20 10.90
N ALA A 259 3.15 27.52 10.84
CA ALA A 259 3.04 26.09 11.14
C ALA A 259 3.85 25.24 10.13
N ALA A 260 3.77 25.55 8.84
CA ALA A 260 4.51 24.88 7.77
C ALA A 260 6.03 25.04 7.85
N ARG A 261 6.53 26.06 8.57
CA ARG A 261 7.98 26.21 8.83
C ARG A 261 8.49 25.29 9.92
N VAL A 262 7.63 24.79 10.79
CA VAL A 262 8.02 24.01 11.97
C VAL A 262 7.78 22.53 11.76
N ALA A 263 6.71 22.18 11.05
CA ALA A 263 6.40 20.80 10.70
C ALA A 263 6.11 20.69 9.21
N ASP A 264 6.53 19.58 8.61
CA ASP A 264 6.12 19.22 7.25
C ASP A 264 4.67 18.73 7.30
N LEU A 265 3.74 19.65 7.02
CA LEU A 265 2.30 19.41 7.00
C LEU A 265 1.90 18.74 5.68
N GLY A 266 2.52 17.61 5.32
CA GLY A 266 2.25 16.85 4.09
C GLY A 266 0.79 16.37 3.99
N ASP A 267 0.55 15.24 3.32
CA ASP A 267 -0.80 14.66 3.19
C ASP A 267 -1.31 14.01 4.50
N ILE A 268 -1.25 14.76 5.61
CA ILE A 268 -1.79 14.35 6.91
C ILE A 268 -3.22 14.85 6.96
N GLU A 269 -4.17 13.92 7.06
CA GLU A 269 -5.57 14.28 7.23
C GLU A 269 -5.77 15.07 8.55
N PRO A 270 -6.46 16.21 8.52
CA PRO A 270 -6.72 16.98 9.73
C PRO A 270 -7.59 16.18 10.69
N GLU A 271 -7.24 16.23 11.98
CA GLU A 271 -7.97 15.52 13.02
C GLU A 271 -9.43 16.01 13.09
N PRO A 272 -10.43 15.11 12.97
CA PRO A 272 -11.82 15.50 12.98
C PRO A 272 -12.20 16.05 14.36
N GLY A 273 -12.69 17.30 14.39
CA GLY A 273 -13.15 17.96 15.62
C GLY A 273 -12.17 18.97 16.22
N PHE A 274 -11.03 19.24 15.58
CA PHE A 274 -10.16 20.34 16.00
C PHE A 274 -10.87 21.69 15.83
N GLN A 275 -10.98 22.44 16.93
CA GLN A 275 -11.53 23.79 16.94
C GLN A 275 -10.44 24.81 17.28
N LEU A 276 -10.40 25.92 16.53
CA LEU A 276 -9.55 27.05 16.85
C LEU A 276 -10.09 27.75 18.11
N GLY A 277 -9.24 27.94 19.11
CA GLY A 277 -9.56 28.70 20.31
C GLY A 277 -9.69 30.21 20.06
N GLU A 278 -10.05 30.96 21.10
CA GLU A 278 -10.19 32.43 21.03
C GLU A 278 -8.89 33.16 20.66
N ASP A 279 -7.73 32.58 20.96
CA ASP A 279 -6.39 33.04 20.53
C ASP A 279 -5.65 31.97 19.68
N PRO A 280 -5.82 32.01 18.35
CA PRO A 280 -5.13 31.10 17.43
C PRO A 280 -3.60 31.21 17.44
N GLU A 281 -3.05 32.39 17.75
CA GLU A 281 -1.59 32.60 17.80
C GLU A 281 -0.98 31.95 19.05
N GLY A 282 -1.63 32.11 20.21
CA GLY A 282 -1.25 31.45 21.45
C GLY A 282 -1.35 29.93 21.36
N GLN A 283 -2.44 29.42 20.77
CA GLN A 283 -2.62 27.99 20.54
C GLN A 283 -1.53 27.42 19.62
N LEU A 284 -1.19 28.11 18.52
CA LEU A 284 -0.11 27.69 17.62
C LEU A 284 1.24 27.66 18.35
N ARG A 285 1.59 28.70 19.12
CA ARG A 285 2.84 28.74 19.89
C ARG A 285 2.95 27.59 20.89
N SER A 286 1.85 27.23 21.56
CA SER A 286 1.82 26.10 22.48
C SER A 286 2.04 24.78 21.76
N LEU A 287 1.34 24.54 20.64
CA LEU A 287 1.51 23.34 19.81
C LEU A 287 2.93 23.25 19.23
N GLU A 288 3.49 24.37 18.77
CA GLU A 288 4.85 24.47 18.26
C GLU A 288 5.87 24.06 19.33
N SER A 289 5.71 24.57 20.56
CA SER A 289 6.58 24.23 21.68
C SER A 289 6.47 22.76 22.08
N ALA A 290 5.25 22.20 22.06
CA ALA A 290 5.00 20.80 22.36
C ALA A 290 5.59 19.88 21.28
N TYR A 291 5.40 20.22 20.00
CA TYR A 291 5.96 19.48 18.87
C TYR A 291 7.49 19.48 18.92
N ARG A 292 8.12 20.65 19.10
CA ARG A 292 9.58 20.73 19.24
C ARG A 292 10.11 19.92 20.42
N LYS A 293 9.39 19.92 21.54
CA LYS A 293 9.76 19.11 22.70
C LYS A 293 9.76 17.62 22.34
N VAL A 294 8.68 17.12 21.75
CA VAL A 294 8.57 15.71 21.32
C VAL A 294 9.63 15.37 20.27
N GLU A 295 9.88 16.27 19.32
CA GLU A 295 10.92 16.10 18.30
C GLU A 295 12.32 16.00 18.94
N THR A 296 12.64 16.88 19.90
CA THR A 296 13.91 16.81 20.63
C THR A 296 14.05 15.52 21.45
N GLU A 297 13.00 15.12 22.17
CA GLU A 297 13.00 13.87 22.95
C GLU A 297 13.18 12.65 22.03
N THR A 298 12.47 12.62 20.89
CA THR A 298 12.57 11.55 19.90
C THR A 298 13.98 11.49 19.31
N ARG A 299 14.57 12.64 18.98
CA ARG A 299 15.95 12.72 18.47
C ARG A 299 16.96 12.24 19.50
N GLU A 300 16.83 12.66 20.76
CA GLU A 300 17.71 12.23 21.84
C GLU A 300 17.63 10.71 22.07
N GLN A 301 16.42 10.14 22.06
CA GLN A 301 16.22 8.70 22.13
C GLN A 301 16.82 7.98 20.93
N TRP A 302 16.58 8.48 19.71
CA TRP A 302 17.13 7.92 18.48
C TRP A 302 18.67 7.90 18.51
N GLU A 303 19.29 9.03 18.87
CA GLU A 303 20.74 9.12 19.03
C GLU A 303 21.25 8.19 20.14
N GLY A 304 20.50 8.07 21.25
CA GLY A 304 20.81 7.15 22.34
C GLY A 304 20.86 5.69 21.88
N ILE A 305 19.83 5.24 21.17
CA ILE A 305 19.76 3.87 20.63
C ILE A 305 20.84 3.67 19.56
N ASN A 306 21.05 4.65 18.68
CA ASN A 306 22.05 4.57 17.63
C ASN A 306 23.47 4.45 18.22
N ARG A 307 23.79 5.21 19.27
CA ARG A 307 25.04 5.07 20.04
C ARG A 307 25.20 3.66 20.61
N GLN A 308 24.17 3.11 21.23
CA GLN A 308 24.19 1.73 21.76
C GLN A 308 24.42 0.70 20.65
N TYR A 309 23.74 0.85 19.52
CA TYR A 309 23.91 -0.04 18.36
C TYR A 309 25.35 -0.03 17.85
N PHE A 310 25.94 1.15 17.62
CA PHE A 310 27.33 1.25 17.16
C PHE A 310 28.35 0.77 18.20
N GLN A 311 28.07 0.97 19.49
CA GLN A 311 28.88 0.42 20.57
C GLN A 311 28.87 -1.12 20.53
N LEU A 312 27.69 -1.74 20.39
CA LEU A 312 27.55 -3.19 20.23
C LEU A 312 28.24 -3.68 18.96
N GLN A 313 28.06 -2.99 17.84
CA GLN A 313 28.72 -3.35 16.58
C GLN A 313 30.25 -3.36 16.72
N SER A 314 30.82 -2.35 17.39
CA SER A 314 32.25 -2.27 17.66
C SER A 314 32.72 -3.40 18.58
N GLU A 315 31.99 -3.67 19.67
CA GLU A 315 32.34 -4.68 20.66
C GLU A 315 32.34 -6.11 20.08
N TYR A 316 31.44 -6.39 19.13
CA TYR A 316 31.30 -7.72 18.51
C TYR A 316 32.00 -7.84 17.16
N LYS A 317 32.65 -6.78 16.67
CA LYS A 317 33.40 -6.79 15.41
C LYS A 317 34.54 -7.81 15.47
N GLY A 318 34.54 -8.75 14.52
CA GLY A 318 35.60 -9.75 14.39
C GLY A 318 35.54 -10.92 15.38
N LYS A 319 34.54 -11.00 16.27
CA LYS A 319 34.40 -12.15 17.20
C LYS A 319 33.88 -13.41 16.51
N LYS A 320 32.74 -13.32 15.82
CA LYS A 320 32.11 -14.44 15.07
C LYS A 320 31.38 -13.92 13.84
N GLN A 321 31.32 -14.76 12.81
CA GLN A 321 30.70 -14.44 11.53
C GLN A 321 29.20 -14.14 11.63
N HIS A 322 28.46 -14.89 12.46
CA HIS A 322 27.03 -14.65 12.67
C HIS A 322 26.70 -13.24 13.19
N PHE A 323 27.55 -12.67 14.06
CA PHE A 323 27.34 -11.29 14.52
C PHE A 323 27.59 -10.29 13.38
N ALA A 324 28.61 -10.52 12.56
CA ALA A 324 28.87 -9.69 11.39
C ALA A 324 27.68 -9.73 10.40
N ASP A 325 27.09 -10.90 10.17
CA ASP A 325 25.93 -11.06 9.28
C ASP A 325 24.71 -10.27 9.80
N ILE A 326 24.46 -10.31 11.12
CA ILE A 326 23.38 -9.55 11.78
C ILE A 326 23.59 -8.05 11.60
N PHE A 327 24.78 -7.53 11.92
CA PHE A 327 25.07 -6.10 11.81
C PHE A 327 25.08 -5.62 10.35
N ASN A 328 25.57 -6.43 9.41
CA ASN A 328 25.53 -6.12 7.98
C ASN A 328 24.09 -6.04 7.46
N GLY A 329 23.19 -6.89 7.96
CA GLY A 329 21.77 -6.84 7.62
C GLY A 329 21.00 -5.66 8.23
N LEU A 330 21.43 -5.18 9.40
CA LEU A 330 20.79 -4.06 10.11
C LEU A 330 21.32 -2.69 9.67
N SER A 331 22.60 -2.58 9.29
CA SER A 331 23.23 -1.31 8.86
C SER A 331 22.44 -0.52 7.79
N PRO A 332 22.00 -1.13 6.67
CA PRO A 332 21.27 -0.39 5.64
C PRO A 332 19.86 0.03 6.08
N LEU A 333 19.29 -0.62 7.10
CA LEU A 333 18.00 -0.24 7.68
C LEU A 333 18.15 0.92 8.65
N TRP A 334 19.25 0.95 9.42
CA TRP A 334 19.60 2.10 10.25
C TRP A 334 19.81 3.38 9.45
N GLU A 335 20.48 3.29 8.29
CA GLU A 335 20.68 4.43 7.39
C GLU A 335 19.37 4.96 6.78
N LYS A 336 18.38 4.08 6.57
CA LYS A 336 17.11 4.42 5.92
C LYS A 336 15.98 4.79 6.89
N ALA A 337 16.04 4.37 8.15
CA ALA A 337 14.92 4.49 9.07
C ALA A 337 14.62 5.94 9.49
N GLY A 338 15.66 6.76 9.69
CA GLY A 338 15.50 8.13 10.20
C GLY A 338 14.72 8.17 11.52
N THR A 339 14.12 9.32 11.85
CA THR A 339 13.23 9.48 13.02
C THR A 339 11.75 9.20 12.71
N GLY A 340 11.45 8.76 11.49
CA GLY A 340 10.07 8.51 11.03
C GLY A 340 9.51 7.19 11.57
N PHE A 341 8.21 7.17 11.88
CA PHE A 341 7.52 6.00 12.44
C PHE A 341 7.74 4.73 11.59
N THR A 342 7.51 4.80 10.28
CA THR A 342 7.60 3.66 9.36
C THR A 342 8.99 3.03 9.36
N GLY A 343 10.03 3.86 9.36
CA GLY A 343 11.43 3.40 9.39
C GLY A 343 11.77 2.71 10.72
N CYS A 344 11.40 3.35 11.83
CA CYS A 344 11.56 2.78 13.18
C CYS A 344 10.81 1.46 13.35
N TYR A 345 9.60 1.33 12.79
CA TYR A 345 8.79 0.13 12.87
C TYR A 345 9.46 -1.07 12.16
N TYR A 346 9.90 -0.90 10.91
CA TYR A 346 10.59 -1.96 10.19
C TYR A 346 11.92 -2.34 10.82
N LEU A 347 12.65 -1.37 11.36
CA LEU A 347 13.88 -1.62 12.10
C LEU A 347 13.60 -2.44 13.36
N TYR A 348 12.56 -2.10 14.12
CA TYR A 348 12.12 -2.84 15.30
C TYR A 348 11.77 -4.29 14.96
N GLU A 349 10.93 -4.52 13.94
CA GLU A 349 10.58 -5.88 13.51
C GLU A 349 11.82 -6.68 13.10
N ARG A 350 12.74 -6.06 12.36
CA ARG A 350 13.97 -6.75 11.95
C ARG A 350 14.85 -7.10 13.14
N VAL A 351 15.01 -6.19 14.11
CA VAL A 351 15.78 -6.44 15.33
C VAL A 351 15.15 -7.58 16.15
N LEU A 352 13.82 -7.63 16.26
CA LEU A 352 13.13 -8.74 16.91
C LEU A 352 13.42 -10.09 16.24
N GLN A 353 13.37 -10.16 14.90
CA GLN A 353 13.72 -11.36 14.16
C GLN A 353 15.16 -11.81 14.44
N GLN A 354 16.11 -10.86 14.48
CA GLN A 354 17.51 -11.19 14.79
C GLN A 354 17.67 -11.64 16.26
N GLN A 355 16.92 -11.05 17.19
CA GLN A 355 16.92 -11.47 18.58
C GLN A 355 16.42 -12.91 18.74
N GLU A 356 15.35 -13.29 18.05
CA GLU A 356 14.84 -14.66 18.06
C GLU A 356 15.84 -15.65 17.47
N MET A 357 16.50 -15.30 16.35
CA MET A 357 17.58 -16.09 15.78
C MET A 357 18.73 -16.29 16.76
N LEU A 358 19.16 -15.23 17.46
CA LEU A 358 20.20 -15.30 18.49
C LEU A 358 19.80 -16.20 19.66
N ARG A 359 18.55 -16.13 20.13
CA ARG A 359 18.03 -17.04 21.17
C ARG A 359 18.07 -18.49 20.71
N ASN A 360 17.69 -18.77 19.46
CA ASN A 360 17.75 -20.11 18.90
C ASN A 360 19.20 -20.61 18.81
N LEU A 361 20.13 -19.76 18.37
CA LEU A 361 21.56 -20.09 18.35
C LEU A 361 22.10 -20.37 19.76
N LEU A 362 21.76 -19.55 20.75
CA LEU A 362 22.14 -19.78 22.14
C LEU A 362 21.64 -21.14 22.63
N ARG A 363 20.37 -21.47 22.39
CA ARG A 363 19.80 -22.77 22.76
C ARG A 363 20.54 -23.94 22.11
N VAL A 364 20.95 -23.80 20.84
CA VAL A 364 21.77 -24.81 20.16
C VAL A 364 23.14 -24.94 20.81
N TYR A 365 23.79 -23.83 21.16
CA TYR A 365 25.09 -23.86 21.85
C TYR A 365 25.00 -24.45 23.26
N GLU A 366 23.95 -24.13 24.03
CA GLU A 366 23.69 -24.72 25.34
C GLU A 366 23.49 -26.24 25.24
N THR A 367 22.70 -26.69 24.26
CA THR A 367 22.48 -28.12 24.02
C THR A 367 23.79 -28.81 23.63
N ARG A 368 24.61 -28.18 22.78
CA ARG A 368 25.93 -28.69 22.41
C ARG A 368 26.87 -28.76 23.62
N LEU A 369 26.86 -27.75 24.49
CA LEU A 369 27.67 -27.73 25.70
C LEU A 369 27.26 -28.87 26.66
N ALA A 370 25.97 -29.02 26.91
CA ALA A 370 25.43 -30.10 27.75
C ALA A 370 25.79 -31.48 27.18
N ASN A 371 25.71 -31.65 25.85
CA ASN A 371 26.13 -32.88 25.19
C ASN A 371 27.64 -33.14 25.34
N LEU A 372 28.48 -32.11 25.23
CA LEU A 372 29.93 -32.24 25.45
C LEU A 372 30.27 -32.61 26.89
N GLU A 373 29.59 -32.01 27.87
CA GLU A 373 29.75 -32.35 29.29
C GLU A 373 29.35 -33.79 29.56
N ARG A 374 28.24 -34.25 28.98
CA ARG A 374 27.82 -35.64 29.07
C ARG A 374 28.83 -36.58 28.42
N SER A 375 29.29 -36.28 27.21
CA SER A 375 30.34 -37.07 26.53
C SER A 375 31.63 -37.14 27.35
N LYS A 376 32.02 -36.06 28.03
CA LYS A 376 33.16 -36.07 28.96
C LYS A 376 32.90 -37.02 30.13
N GLN A 377 31.72 -36.97 30.76
CA GLN A 377 31.38 -37.88 31.85
C GLN A 377 31.37 -39.35 31.39
N ASP A 378 30.83 -39.61 30.20
CA ASP A 378 30.81 -40.95 29.62
C ASP A 378 32.23 -41.44 29.31
N MET A 379 33.11 -40.57 28.81
CA MET A 379 34.54 -40.88 28.61
C MET A 379 35.24 -41.27 29.92
N VAL A 380 35.01 -40.52 31.01
CA VAL A 380 35.56 -40.86 32.33
C VAL A 380 35.06 -42.22 32.78
N ARG A 381 33.75 -42.49 32.66
CA ARG A 381 33.16 -43.78 33.05
C ARG A 381 33.72 -44.93 32.22
N GLN A 382 33.79 -44.79 30.90
CA GLN A 382 34.33 -45.81 30.01
C GLN A 382 35.81 -46.08 30.29
N SER A 383 36.60 -45.03 30.54
CA SER A 383 38.02 -45.17 30.86
C SER A 383 38.22 -45.88 32.20
N PHE A 384 37.40 -45.55 33.20
CA PHE A 384 37.37 -46.25 34.48
C PHE A 384 36.99 -47.73 34.33
N PHE A 385 35.91 -48.03 33.61
CA PHE A 385 35.48 -49.42 33.39
C PHE A 385 36.49 -50.22 32.58
N HIS A 386 37.16 -49.60 31.60
CA HIS A 386 38.23 -50.25 30.85
C HIS A 386 39.43 -50.58 31.75
N GLY A 387 39.85 -49.65 32.61
CA GLY A 387 40.86 -49.90 33.62
C GLY A 387 40.46 -51.03 34.58
N LEU A 388 39.20 -51.02 35.05
CA LEU A 388 38.67 -52.04 35.95
C LEU A 388 38.60 -53.42 35.28
N GLN A 389 38.20 -53.47 34.01
CA GLN A 389 38.20 -54.71 33.23
C GLN A 389 39.61 -55.29 33.14
N ILE A 390 40.63 -54.47 32.84
CA ILE A 390 42.02 -54.93 32.80
C ILE A 390 42.46 -55.44 34.18
N TYR A 391 42.11 -54.74 35.25
CA TYR A 391 42.38 -55.17 36.62
C TYR A 391 41.75 -56.55 36.92
N GLU A 392 40.49 -56.75 36.54
CA GLU A 392 39.79 -58.03 36.71
C GLU A 392 40.44 -59.15 35.88
N GLU A 393 40.80 -58.89 34.61
CA GLU A 393 41.48 -59.87 33.77
C GLU A 393 42.88 -60.25 34.31
N LEU A 394 43.64 -59.28 34.82
CA LEU A 394 44.93 -59.57 35.46
C LEU A 394 44.77 -60.41 36.73
N ASN A 395 43.71 -60.17 37.52
CA ASN A 395 43.40 -61.00 38.67
C ASN A 395 43.01 -62.43 38.26
N LYS A 396 42.22 -62.60 37.18
CA LYS A 396 41.91 -63.94 36.66
C LYS A 396 43.18 -64.70 36.25
N ILE A 397 44.17 -64.04 35.64
CA ILE A 397 45.46 -64.67 35.33
C ILE A 397 46.15 -65.17 36.62
N ALA A 398 46.15 -64.37 37.68
CA ALA A 398 46.70 -64.78 38.98
C ALA A 398 45.91 -65.94 39.60
N GLU A 399 44.58 -65.94 39.50
CA GLU A 399 43.73 -67.05 39.96
C GLU A 399 43.96 -68.35 39.20
N CYS A 400 44.15 -68.27 37.87
CA CYS A 400 44.55 -69.41 37.06
C CYS A 400 45.85 -70.04 37.58
N SER A 401 46.77 -69.25 38.14
CA SER A 401 48.02 -69.80 38.68
C SER A 401 47.90 -70.57 40.02
N ARG A 402 46.72 -70.63 40.66
CA ARG A 402 46.52 -71.26 41.99
C ARG A 402 46.58 -72.79 41.98
N VAL A 403 47.70 -73.43 42.26
CA VAL A 403 47.82 -74.89 42.14
C VAL A 403 47.85 -75.57 43.51
N ARG A 404 47.20 -76.73 43.63
CA ARG A 404 47.29 -77.58 44.83
C ARG A 404 48.56 -78.41 44.73
N ILE A 405 49.61 -77.99 45.42
CA ILE A 405 50.87 -78.73 45.48
C ILE A 405 50.77 -79.79 46.58
N ARG A 406 51.15 -81.05 46.28
CA ARG A 406 51.19 -82.14 47.27
C ARG A 406 51.99 -81.75 48.51
N GLY A 407 51.43 -81.94 49.70
CA GLY A 407 52.07 -81.57 50.98
C GLY A 407 51.63 -80.23 51.56
N LYS A 408 50.84 -79.41 50.84
CA LYS A 408 50.14 -78.23 51.42
C LYS A 408 48.63 -78.43 51.42
N ALA A 409 47.99 -78.04 52.53
CA ALA A 409 46.53 -78.16 52.70
C ALA A 409 45.72 -77.13 51.88
N ARG A 410 46.35 -76.04 51.42
CA ARG A 410 45.70 -74.96 50.66
C ARG A 410 46.33 -74.80 49.27
N PRO A 411 45.56 -74.45 48.23
CA PRO A 411 46.10 -74.06 46.94
C PRO A 411 47.09 -72.90 47.08
N VAL A 412 48.19 -72.95 46.34
CA VAL A 412 49.26 -71.95 46.34
C VAL A 412 49.21 -71.17 45.03
N GLU A 413 49.28 -69.84 45.11
CA GLU A 413 49.42 -68.97 43.93
C GLU A 413 50.84 -69.10 43.37
N MET A 414 51.01 -69.73 42.22
CA MET A 414 52.33 -69.80 41.58
C MET A 414 52.78 -68.43 41.07
N LEU A 415 51.83 -67.59 40.66
CA LEU A 415 52.03 -66.20 40.27
C LEU A 415 51.11 -65.31 41.11
N ARG A 416 51.70 -64.39 41.86
CA ARG A 416 50.99 -63.40 42.64
C ARG A 416 51.21 -62.01 42.04
N ILE A 417 50.12 -61.37 41.64
CA ILE A 417 50.11 -60.01 41.11
C ILE A 417 49.47 -59.12 42.18
N ASP A 418 50.28 -58.32 42.87
CA ASP A 418 49.82 -57.49 43.98
C ASP A 418 49.22 -56.19 43.43
N MET A 419 47.92 -56.21 43.13
CA MET A 419 47.18 -55.04 42.67
C MET A 419 46.16 -54.62 43.74
N GLN A 420 46.40 -53.45 44.32
CA GLN A 420 45.45 -52.81 45.23
C GLN A 420 45.15 -51.43 44.67
N PHE A 421 43.87 -51.06 44.69
CA PHE A 421 43.45 -49.70 44.44
C PHE A 421 42.55 -49.23 45.58
N ASP A 422 42.43 -47.91 45.70
CA ASP A 422 41.56 -47.25 46.67
C ASP A 422 40.08 -47.60 46.41
N ASP A 423 39.18 -47.02 47.22
CA ASP A 423 37.75 -47.10 46.96
C ASP A 423 37.38 -46.66 45.52
N ARG A 424 36.35 -47.28 44.96
CA ARG A 424 35.85 -47.00 43.59
C ARG A 424 35.54 -45.53 43.38
N GLU A 425 35.03 -44.84 44.40
CA GLU A 425 34.72 -43.41 44.31
C GLU A 425 35.99 -42.56 44.12
N LYS A 426 37.04 -42.83 44.92
CA LYS A 426 38.32 -42.12 44.81
C LYS A 426 39.02 -42.40 43.49
N ALA A 427 39.01 -43.65 43.05
CA ALA A 427 39.60 -44.05 41.78
C ALA A 427 38.86 -43.41 40.58
N MET A 428 37.53 -43.26 40.67
CA MET A 428 36.75 -42.53 39.67
C MET A 428 37.07 -41.02 39.67
N GLU A 429 37.30 -40.41 40.83
CA GLU A 429 37.72 -39.01 40.93
C GLU A 429 39.13 -38.79 40.38
N GLN A 430 40.07 -39.69 40.68
CA GLN A 430 41.42 -39.68 40.09
C GLN A 430 41.36 -39.80 38.57
N MET A 431 40.56 -40.74 38.05
CA MET A 431 40.33 -40.90 36.60
C MET A 431 39.74 -39.64 35.98
N LYS A 432 38.76 -38.99 36.64
CA LYS A 432 38.20 -37.72 36.18
C LYS A 432 39.27 -36.63 36.10
N GLY A 433 40.08 -36.49 37.14
CA GLY A 433 41.21 -35.54 37.18
C GLY A 433 42.23 -35.80 36.06
N TYR A 434 42.55 -37.07 35.81
CA TYR A 434 43.45 -37.46 34.74
C TYR A 434 42.89 -37.13 33.34
N ILE A 435 41.62 -37.44 33.07
CA ILE A 435 40.98 -37.09 31.79
C ILE A 435 40.95 -35.56 31.60
N ASP A 436 40.72 -34.79 32.66
CA ASP A 436 40.79 -33.34 32.60
C ASP A 436 42.19 -32.82 32.25
N GLN A 437 43.24 -33.43 32.81
CA GLN A 437 44.63 -33.14 32.44
C GLN A 437 44.92 -33.54 30.99
N CYS A 438 44.43 -34.70 30.54
CA CYS A 438 44.58 -35.14 29.14
C CYS A 438 43.95 -34.14 28.17
N ILE A 439 42.73 -33.68 28.47
CA ILE A 439 42.06 -32.64 27.67
C ILE A 439 42.87 -31.35 27.68
N ALA A 440 43.45 -30.94 28.81
CA ALA A 440 44.30 -29.75 28.88
C ALA A 440 45.56 -29.87 28.01
N ILE A 441 46.25 -31.03 28.06
CA ILE A 441 47.44 -31.31 27.24
C ILE A 441 47.08 -31.28 25.76
N VAL A 442 45.99 -31.95 25.36
CA VAL A 442 45.55 -31.97 23.96
C VAL A 442 45.16 -30.58 23.47
N ARG A 443 44.49 -29.77 24.31
CA ARG A 443 44.17 -28.37 23.97
C ARG A 443 45.41 -27.51 23.77
N GLU A 444 46.45 -27.74 24.56
CA GLU A 444 47.73 -27.05 24.42
C GLU A 444 48.47 -27.49 23.16
N ASP A 445 48.46 -28.79 22.84
CA ASP A 445 49.01 -29.32 21.59
C ASP A 445 48.34 -28.70 20.35
N PHE A 446 47.01 -28.53 20.38
CA PHE A 446 46.28 -27.82 19.33
C PHE A 446 46.64 -26.33 19.26
N ARG A 447 46.85 -25.66 20.41
CA ARG A 447 47.26 -24.25 20.46
C ARG A 447 48.65 -24.02 19.89
N GLN A 448 49.56 -24.96 20.11
CA GLN A 448 50.91 -24.93 19.56
C GLN A 448 50.95 -25.24 18.05
N GLY A 449 49.80 -25.55 17.43
CA GLY A 449 49.70 -25.82 16.00
C GLY A 449 50.32 -27.16 15.59
N LYS A 450 50.40 -28.12 16.52
CA LYS A 450 50.87 -29.48 16.20
C LYS A 450 49.99 -30.13 15.15
N LYS A 451 50.58 -30.98 14.31
CA LYS A 451 49.85 -31.69 13.26
C LYS A 451 48.84 -32.67 13.88
N ALA A 452 47.73 -32.91 13.18
CA ALA A 452 46.69 -33.83 13.64
C ALA A 452 47.23 -35.23 14.01
N ASP A 453 48.17 -35.77 13.21
CA ASP A 453 48.80 -37.06 13.46
C ASP A 453 49.62 -37.09 14.76
N GLU A 454 50.28 -35.98 15.11
CA GLU A 454 51.05 -35.88 16.36
C GLU A 454 50.12 -35.84 17.56
N VAL A 455 49.03 -35.07 17.47
CA VAL A 455 48.00 -35.01 18.50
C VAL A 455 47.35 -36.38 18.70
N GLN A 456 47.06 -37.11 17.61
CA GLN A 456 46.51 -38.47 17.70
C GLN A 456 47.47 -39.44 18.40
N LYS A 457 48.78 -39.35 18.14
CA LYS A 457 49.79 -40.12 18.88
C LYS A 457 49.83 -39.74 20.35
N THR A 458 49.74 -38.45 20.70
CA THR A 458 49.65 -38.00 22.09
C THR A 458 48.42 -38.60 22.77
N ILE A 459 47.25 -38.52 22.15
CA ILE A 459 46.00 -39.09 22.68
C ILE A 459 46.14 -40.60 22.88
N SER A 460 46.70 -41.31 21.89
CA SER A 460 46.86 -42.77 21.96
C SER A 460 47.79 -43.20 23.10
N ARG A 461 48.83 -42.39 23.38
CA ARG A 461 49.74 -42.62 24.51
C ARG A 461 49.03 -42.38 25.85
N LEU A 462 48.32 -41.26 25.99
CA LEU A 462 47.60 -40.88 27.22
C LEU A 462 46.45 -41.85 27.53
N MET A 463 45.70 -42.28 26.51
CA MET A 463 44.56 -43.18 26.65
C MET A 463 44.93 -44.67 26.53
N SER A 464 46.21 -45.01 26.63
CA SER A 464 46.64 -46.41 26.53
C SER A 464 46.14 -47.23 27.72
N SER A 465 45.85 -48.51 27.50
CA SER A 465 45.39 -49.44 28.55
C SER A 465 46.30 -49.45 29.78
N ARG A 466 47.62 -49.30 29.57
CA ARG A 466 48.61 -49.21 30.66
C ARG A 466 48.40 -47.96 31.50
N GLU A 467 48.25 -46.79 30.87
CA GLU A 467 48.07 -45.54 31.60
C GLU A 467 46.75 -45.53 32.37
N LEU A 468 45.66 -46.01 31.77
CA LEU A 468 44.37 -46.10 32.46
C LEU A 468 44.41 -47.03 33.67
N LEU A 469 45.13 -48.15 33.58
CA LEU A 469 45.36 -49.04 34.72
C LEU A 469 46.23 -48.37 35.79
N ASN A 470 47.30 -47.66 35.41
CA ASN A 470 48.14 -46.94 36.37
C ASN A 470 47.34 -45.89 37.16
N GLN A 471 46.43 -45.16 36.48
CA GLN A 471 45.56 -44.19 37.13
C GLN A 471 44.53 -44.86 38.05
N LEU A 472 44.01 -46.04 37.69
CA LEU A 472 43.12 -46.81 38.56
C LEU A 472 43.86 -47.25 39.84
N LEU A 473 45.09 -47.75 39.71
CA LEU A 473 45.87 -48.29 40.83
C LEU A 473 46.55 -47.20 41.67
N GLY A 474 46.71 -45.99 41.15
CA GLY A 474 47.49 -44.92 41.79
C GLY A 474 49.01 -45.19 41.82
N THR A 475 49.49 -46.19 41.07
CA THR A 475 50.90 -46.60 40.99
C THR A 475 51.26 -47.01 39.57
N GLU A 476 52.47 -46.64 39.14
CA GLU A 476 53.02 -47.05 37.85
C GLU A 476 53.70 -48.42 37.89
N ARG A 477 53.97 -48.95 39.09
CA ARG A 477 54.66 -50.23 39.28
C ARG A 477 53.73 -51.22 39.96
N ILE A 478 53.45 -52.32 39.26
CA ILE A 478 52.70 -53.46 39.77
C ILE A 478 53.71 -54.53 40.23
N PRO A 479 53.84 -54.81 41.54
CA PRO A 479 54.72 -55.86 42.03
C PRO A 479 54.20 -57.24 41.62
N ILE A 480 55.09 -58.06 41.06
CA ILE A 480 54.81 -59.44 40.66
C ILE A 480 55.76 -60.36 41.43
N SER A 481 55.20 -61.38 42.06
CA SER A 481 55.96 -62.38 42.80
C SER A 481 55.66 -63.78 42.28
N ALA A 482 56.69 -64.60 42.12
CA ALA A 482 56.57 -66.02 41.80
C ALA A 482 56.79 -66.86 43.05
N TYR A 483 56.06 -67.95 43.17
CA TYR A 483 56.27 -68.92 44.24
C TYR A 483 57.48 -69.81 43.93
N LYS A 484 58.49 -69.76 44.79
CA LYS A 484 59.68 -70.60 44.68
C LYS A 484 59.45 -71.91 45.42
N ILE A 485 59.59 -73.03 44.71
CA ILE A 485 59.55 -74.38 45.27
C ILE A 485 60.98 -74.79 45.63
N GLU A 486 61.22 -75.07 46.91
CA GLU A 486 62.50 -75.58 47.40
C GLU A 486 62.38 -77.06 47.81
N LEU A 487 63.51 -77.76 47.90
CA LEU A 487 63.59 -79.16 48.33
C LEU A 487 62.85 -79.41 49.66
N ASN A 488 62.96 -78.45 50.58
CA ASN A 488 62.18 -78.40 51.81
C ASN A 488 60.94 -77.52 51.62
N MET A 489 59.77 -78.15 51.68
CA MET A 489 58.49 -77.50 51.39
C MET A 489 58.13 -76.37 52.37
N GLU A 490 58.67 -76.41 53.59
CA GLU A 490 58.50 -75.37 54.62
C GLU A 490 59.27 -74.08 54.30
N HIS A 491 60.35 -74.15 53.51
CA HIS A 491 61.15 -72.98 53.11
C HIS A 491 60.66 -72.34 51.79
N SER A 492 59.66 -72.95 51.14
CA SER A 492 59.10 -72.44 49.89
C SER A 492 58.32 -71.13 50.13
N ARG A 493 58.73 -70.06 49.45
CA ARG A 493 58.22 -68.70 49.64
C ARG A 493 58.03 -67.96 48.31
N HIS A 494 57.19 -66.93 48.33
CA HIS A 494 57.13 -65.98 47.22
C HIS A 494 58.42 -65.16 47.15
N LYS A 495 58.96 -65.01 45.96
CA LYS A 495 60.04 -64.07 45.63
C LYS A 495 59.58 -63.12 44.54
N ALA A 496 60.11 -61.91 44.53
CA ALA A 496 59.91 -60.98 43.41
C ALA A 496 60.31 -61.67 42.10
N TRP A 497 59.54 -61.43 41.04
CA TRP A 497 59.74 -62.06 39.72
C TRP A 497 61.18 -61.86 39.20
N GLU A 498 61.71 -60.64 39.35
CA GLU A 498 63.06 -60.28 38.91
C GLU A 498 64.14 -61.08 39.67
N ASP A 499 63.94 -61.30 40.96
CA ASP A 499 64.87 -62.08 41.79
C ASP A 499 64.72 -63.58 41.55
N ALA A 500 63.50 -64.07 41.29
CA ALA A 500 63.24 -65.45 40.93
C ALA A 500 63.95 -65.83 39.62
N ILE A 501 63.99 -64.94 38.62
CA ILE A 501 64.72 -65.19 37.37
C ILE A 501 66.24 -65.14 37.57
N ARG A 502 66.74 -64.25 38.42
CA ARG A 502 68.19 -64.06 38.62
C ARG A 502 68.82 -65.15 39.49
N GLU A 503 68.16 -65.52 40.59
CA GLU A 503 68.76 -66.30 41.69
C GLU A 503 68.41 -67.78 41.70
N ASN A 504 67.38 -68.20 40.98
CA ASN A 504 66.95 -69.61 40.99
C ASN A 504 67.90 -70.51 40.18
N SER A 505 67.95 -71.79 40.53
CA SER A 505 68.65 -72.80 39.72
C SER A 505 67.98 -72.97 38.35
N GLY A 506 68.71 -73.52 37.35
CA GLY A 506 68.17 -73.72 36.00
C GLY A 506 66.85 -74.51 35.99
N GLY A 507 66.73 -75.50 36.87
CA GLY A 507 65.51 -76.28 37.02
C GLY A 507 64.37 -75.55 37.73
N GLU A 508 64.66 -74.79 38.79
CA GLU A 508 63.66 -73.97 39.48
C GLU A 508 63.09 -72.88 38.57
N LYS A 509 63.92 -72.25 37.73
CA LYS A 509 63.47 -71.28 36.72
C LYS A 509 62.46 -71.90 35.77
N PHE A 510 62.72 -73.11 35.31
CA PHE A 510 61.84 -73.83 34.39
C PHE A 510 60.45 -74.04 34.98
N VAL A 511 60.35 -74.49 36.24
CA VAL A 511 59.05 -74.70 36.91
C VAL A 511 58.28 -73.38 37.07
N VAL A 512 58.96 -72.28 37.40
CA VAL A 512 58.33 -70.95 37.48
C VAL A 512 57.80 -70.51 36.10
N PHE A 513 58.60 -70.62 35.05
CA PHE A 513 58.17 -70.28 33.68
C PHE A 513 57.01 -71.16 33.20
N PHE A 514 57.08 -72.47 33.47
CA PHE A 514 56.03 -73.41 33.14
C PHE A 514 54.72 -73.05 33.85
N SER A 515 54.78 -72.70 35.14
CA SER A 515 53.61 -72.29 35.91
C SER A 515 52.93 -71.05 35.32
N VAL A 516 53.71 -70.05 34.91
CA VAL A 516 53.19 -68.84 34.26
C VAL A 516 52.62 -69.16 32.88
N LEU A 517 53.32 -69.97 32.09
CA LEU A 517 52.84 -70.39 30.77
C LEU A 517 51.50 -71.15 30.88
N ALA A 518 51.40 -72.11 31.80
CA ALA A 518 50.19 -72.87 32.05
C ALA A 518 49.03 -71.97 32.50
N ALA A 519 49.29 -70.99 33.37
CA ALA A 519 48.30 -70.00 33.78
C ALA A 519 47.82 -69.13 32.61
N LEU A 520 48.73 -68.65 31.75
CA LEU A 520 48.39 -67.84 30.58
C LEU A 520 47.64 -68.65 29.51
N MET A 521 48.05 -69.90 29.26
CA MET A 521 47.33 -70.82 28.38
C MET A 521 45.92 -71.09 28.90
N SER A 522 45.77 -71.22 30.21
CA SER A 522 44.47 -71.42 30.85
C SER A 522 43.56 -70.21 30.69
N TYR A 523 44.07 -69.03 31.04
CA TYR A 523 43.39 -67.75 30.87
C TYR A 523 42.99 -67.49 29.40
N THR A 524 43.89 -67.66 28.44
CA THR A 524 43.63 -67.38 27.02
C THR A 524 42.50 -68.27 26.50
N ARG A 525 42.51 -69.54 26.93
CA ARG A 525 41.54 -70.53 26.50
C ARG A 525 40.17 -70.29 27.14
N GLU A 526 40.13 -69.97 28.44
CA GLU A 526 38.89 -69.58 29.13
C GLU A 526 38.29 -68.31 28.52
N SER A 527 39.11 -67.30 28.24
CA SER A 527 38.67 -66.05 27.60
C SER A 527 38.07 -66.28 26.22
N THR A 528 38.62 -67.24 25.45
CA THR A 528 38.12 -67.59 24.11
C THR A 528 36.82 -68.39 24.17
N MET A 529 36.66 -69.23 25.20
CA MET A 529 35.51 -70.14 25.35
C MET A 529 34.36 -69.56 26.20
N ALA A 530 34.57 -68.42 26.86
CA ALA A 530 33.53 -67.74 27.65
C ALA A 530 32.24 -67.42 26.85
N GLY A 531 32.30 -67.37 25.51
CA GLY A 531 31.15 -67.16 24.63
C GLY A 531 30.50 -68.44 24.07
N THR A 532 31.07 -69.63 24.29
CA THR A 532 30.60 -70.87 23.65
C THR A 532 29.79 -71.78 24.58
N GLY A 533 29.65 -71.43 25.86
CA GLY A 533 28.87 -72.18 26.85
C GLY A 533 29.50 -73.52 27.25
N VAL A 534 30.77 -73.75 26.91
CA VAL A 534 31.54 -74.93 27.30
C VAL A 534 32.15 -74.69 28.68
N ASP A 535 31.97 -75.63 29.60
CA ASP A 535 32.54 -75.55 30.95
C ASP A 535 34.08 -75.55 30.89
N SER A 536 34.71 -74.75 31.73
CA SER A 536 36.17 -74.58 31.75
C SER A 536 36.94 -75.88 32.05
N SER A 537 36.29 -76.85 32.69
CA SER A 537 36.81 -78.20 32.97
C SER A 537 36.96 -79.08 31.72
N ASP A 538 36.11 -78.86 30.72
CA ASP A 538 36.02 -79.72 29.53
C ASP A 538 37.03 -79.32 28.45
N VAL A 539 37.78 -78.24 28.71
CA VAL A 539 38.72 -77.70 27.73
C VAL A 539 40.09 -78.32 27.90
N SER A 540 40.44 -79.23 26.99
CA SER A 540 41.76 -79.85 26.93
C SER A 540 42.80 -78.90 26.30
N ARG A 541 44.03 -78.99 26.79
CA ARG A 541 45.21 -78.26 26.30
C ARG A 541 46.31 -79.26 26.02
N VAL A 542 47.10 -79.05 24.98
CA VAL A 542 48.24 -79.91 24.65
C VAL A 542 49.50 -79.06 24.62
N LEU A 543 50.53 -79.47 25.35
CA LEU A 543 51.83 -78.83 25.37
C LEU A 543 52.90 -79.84 24.95
N VAL A 544 53.57 -79.56 23.84
CA VAL A 544 54.69 -80.36 23.33
C VAL A 544 55.99 -79.72 23.81
N MET A 545 56.85 -80.51 24.45
CA MET A 545 58.12 -80.05 25.01
C MET A 545 59.26 -80.91 24.47
N ASP A 546 60.26 -80.26 23.86
CA ASP A 546 61.49 -80.92 23.42
C ASP A 546 62.56 -80.82 24.51
N ASN A 547 63.08 -81.97 24.90
CA ASN A 547 64.00 -82.22 26.01
C ASN A 547 63.77 -81.39 27.29
N PRO A 548 62.55 -81.41 27.88
CA PRO A 548 62.27 -80.60 29.06
C PRO A 548 63.07 -81.04 30.30
N PHE A 549 63.57 -82.29 30.32
CA PHE A 549 64.16 -82.90 31.51
C PHE A 549 65.68 -82.71 31.67
N GLY A 550 66.36 -82.18 30.65
CA GLY A 550 67.78 -81.81 30.73
C GLY A 550 68.10 -80.94 31.96
N PRO A 551 67.39 -79.81 32.15
CA PRO A 551 67.57 -78.93 33.31
C PRO A 551 66.78 -79.35 34.57
N ILE A 552 65.76 -80.21 34.47
CA ILE A 552 64.90 -80.66 35.57
C ILE A 552 64.84 -82.19 35.68
N SER A 553 65.85 -82.79 36.32
CA SER A 553 65.94 -84.24 36.56
C SER A 553 65.45 -84.68 37.96
N SER A 554 65.24 -83.71 38.85
CA SER A 554 64.93 -83.97 40.25
C SER A 554 63.44 -84.14 40.51
N GLU A 555 63.08 -85.18 41.27
CA GLU A 555 61.69 -85.54 41.58
C GLU A 555 60.89 -84.42 42.24
N HIS A 556 61.51 -83.63 43.13
CA HIS A 556 60.87 -82.52 43.84
C HIS A 556 60.43 -81.35 42.93
N LEU A 557 60.96 -81.26 41.70
CA LEU A 557 60.56 -80.27 40.69
C LEU A 557 59.61 -80.85 39.65
N LEU A 558 59.72 -82.17 39.40
CA LEU A 558 58.85 -82.88 38.48
C LEU A 558 57.43 -82.99 39.04
N GLN A 559 57.25 -83.41 40.31
CA GLN A 559 55.91 -83.59 40.89
C GLN A 559 55.05 -82.32 40.81
N PRO A 560 55.53 -81.12 41.21
CA PRO A 560 54.74 -79.89 41.07
C PRO A 560 54.40 -79.55 39.62
N LEU A 561 55.29 -79.84 38.66
CA LEU A 561 55.03 -79.58 37.24
C LEU A 561 53.82 -80.40 36.74
N PHE A 562 53.75 -81.67 37.12
CA PHE A 562 52.62 -82.53 36.78
C PHE A 562 51.34 -82.13 37.51
N ASP A 563 51.43 -81.77 38.81
CA ASP A 563 50.27 -81.25 39.57
C ASP A 563 49.67 -79.98 38.89
N ILE A 564 50.52 -79.11 38.34
CA ILE A 564 50.09 -77.92 37.58
C ILE A 564 49.40 -78.34 36.27
N ALA A 565 50.00 -79.27 35.52
CA ALA A 565 49.43 -79.74 34.25
C ALA A 565 48.09 -80.43 34.44
N GLU A 566 47.95 -81.27 35.47
CA GLU A 566 46.72 -81.96 35.83
C GLU A 566 45.60 -80.99 36.20
N LYS A 567 45.90 -79.98 37.03
CA LYS A 567 44.92 -78.93 37.38
C LYS A 567 44.31 -78.27 36.13
N HIS A 568 45.14 -78.00 35.13
CA HIS A 568 44.75 -77.25 33.94
C HIS A 568 44.29 -78.14 32.78
N ASN A 569 44.08 -79.44 33.03
CA ASN A 569 43.74 -80.43 32.02
C ASN A 569 44.67 -80.32 30.79
N THR A 570 45.97 -80.19 31.07
CA THR A 570 47.02 -80.00 30.06
C THR A 570 47.75 -81.31 29.82
N GLN A 571 47.56 -81.88 28.64
CA GLN A 571 48.31 -83.02 28.16
C GLN A 571 49.75 -82.60 27.82
N LEU A 572 50.71 -83.28 28.43
CA LEU A 572 52.14 -83.07 28.19
C LEU A 572 52.66 -84.13 27.23
N ILE A 573 53.24 -83.70 26.11
CA ILE A 573 53.97 -84.56 25.18
C ILE A 573 55.44 -84.16 25.29
N CYS A 574 56.25 -84.98 25.95
CA CYS A 574 57.65 -84.68 26.21
C CYS A 574 58.55 -85.60 25.37
N LEU A 575 59.43 -85.01 24.56
CA LEU A 575 60.49 -85.73 23.85
C LEU A 575 61.76 -85.63 24.70
N SER A 576 62.41 -86.73 25.06
CA SER A 576 63.65 -86.68 25.84
C SER A 576 64.53 -87.90 25.58
N ASP A 577 65.84 -87.69 25.69
CA ASP A 577 66.88 -88.71 25.66
C ASP A 577 67.19 -89.30 27.05
N LEU A 578 66.64 -88.70 28.12
CA LEU A 578 66.87 -89.11 29.50
C LEU A 578 65.96 -90.27 29.93
N LYS A 579 66.56 -91.33 30.48
CA LYS A 579 65.88 -92.57 30.91
C LYS A 579 65.83 -92.74 32.44
N GLN A 580 65.91 -91.65 33.20
CA GLN A 580 65.91 -91.72 34.65
C GLN A 580 64.56 -92.22 35.17
N SER A 581 64.59 -93.09 36.18
CA SER A 581 63.37 -93.64 36.79
C SER A 581 62.46 -92.57 37.39
N SER A 582 63.03 -91.47 37.90
CA SER A 582 62.29 -90.31 38.41
C SER A 582 61.38 -89.68 37.35
N ILE A 583 61.84 -89.58 36.10
CA ILE A 583 61.08 -89.02 34.97
C ILE A 583 60.08 -90.05 34.47
N MET A 584 60.55 -91.28 34.21
CA MET A 584 59.73 -92.35 33.66
C MET A 584 58.55 -92.71 34.58
N ASN A 585 58.66 -92.49 35.89
CA ASN A 585 57.59 -92.78 36.85
C ASN A 585 56.49 -91.71 36.90
N CYS A 586 56.72 -90.53 36.30
CA CYS A 586 55.71 -89.48 36.23
C CYS A 586 54.79 -89.61 35.00
N PHE A 587 55.10 -90.51 34.06
CA PHE A 587 54.33 -90.71 32.83
C PHE A 587 53.59 -92.04 32.85
N ASN A 588 52.33 -92.02 32.41
CA ASN A 588 51.52 -93.22 32.24
C ASN A 588 51.83 -93.93 30.92
N LEU A 589 52.13 -93.16 29.85
CA LEU A 589 52.38 -93.62 28.49
C LEU A 589 53.79 -93.22 28.06
N ILE A 590 54.61 -94.20 27.67
CA ILE A 590 56.00 -93.97 27.27
C ILE A 590 56.30 -94.69 25.96
N PHE A 591 56.77 -93.94 24.97
CA PHE A 591 57.25 -94.47 23.70
C PHE A 591 58.78 -94.43 23.65
N MET A 592 59.41 -95.60 23.62
CA MET A 592 60.85 -95.75 23.44
C MET A 592 61.19 -96.06 21.99
N LEU A 593 61.87 -95.11 21.34
CA LEU A 593 62.39 -95.28 19.98
C LEU A 593 63.80 -95.87 20.05
N LYS A 594 63.98 -97.10 19.56
CA LYS A 594 65.27 -97.80 19.50
C LYS A 594 65.69 -97.99 18.04
N VAL A 595 66.80 -97.41 17.65
CA VAL A 595 67.43 -97.70 16.36
C VAL A 595 68.06 -99.09 16.44
N ARG A 596 67.64 -99.99 15.56
CA ARG A 596 68.23 -101.33 15.41
C ARG A 596 68.82 -101.47 14.02
N THR A 597 69.99 -102.08 13.93
CA THR A 597 70.61 -102.46 12.66
C THR A 597 70.03 -103.77 12.16
N GLY A 598 69.65 -103.81 10.89
CA GLY A 598 69.17 -105.02 10.22
C GLY A 598 70.23 -106.13 10.22
N ALA A 599 69.80 -107.38 10.41
CA ALA A 599 70.70 -108.55 10.46
C ALA A 599 71.41 -108.83 9.13
N MET A 600 70.92 -108.26 8.01
CA MET A 600 71.54 -108.35 6.70
C MET A 600 71.63 -106.98 6.05
N GLY A 601 72.77 -106.33 6.22
CA GLY A 601 73.20 -105.17 5.43
C GLY A 601 72.66 -103.83 5.90
N GLY A 602 73.54 -103.05 6.56
CA GLY A 602 73.66 -101.58 6.62
C GLY A 602 72.45 -100.69 6.93
N SER A 603 71.24 -101.24 6.97
CA SER A 603 69.99 -100.51 7.09
C SER A 603 69.60 -100.43 8.56
N GLU A 604 69.44 -99.20 9.03
CA GLU A 604 68.92 -98.89 10.35
C GLU A 604 67.39 -98.79 10.26
N TYR A 605 66.69 -99.44 11.19
CA TYR A 605 65.24 -99.30 11.33
C TYR A 605 64.89 -98.88 12.75
N LEU A 606 63.83 -98.07 12.87
CA LEU A 606 63.33 -97.59 14.14
C LEU A 606 62.34 -98.61 14.71
N LYS A 607 62.67 -99.22 15.84
CA LYS A 607 61.74 -100.03 16.62
C LYS A 607 61.10 -99.16 17.69
N ILE A 608 59.77 -99.08 17.69
CA ILE A 608 58.99 -98.43 18.74
C ILE A 608 58.65 -99.49 19.79
N GLU A 609 59.01 -99.24 21.05
CA GLU A 609 58.58 -100.03 22.20
C GLU A 609 57.67 -99.13 23.05
N GLU A 610 56.48 -99.63 23.39
CA GLU A 610 55.48 -98.91 24.17
C GLU A 610 55.43 -99.49 25.59
N GLU A 611 55.43 -98.62 26.59
CA GLU A 611 55.29 -98.97 28.01
C GLU A 611 54.11 -98.19 28.60
N ILE A 612 53.07 -98.92 29.04
CA ILE A 612 51.86 -98.38 29.68
C ILE A 612 51.90 -98.83 31.15
N LYS A 613 51.92 -97.88 32.09
CA LYS A 613 52.15 -98.20 33.52
C LYS A 613 50.88 -98.43 34.35
N ASN A 614 49.71 -97.95 33.92
CA ASN A 614 48.47 -98.05 34.69
C ASN A 614 47.27 -98.47 33.82
N ASP A 615 46.89 -99.76 33.84
CA ASP A 615 45.70 -100.31 33.13
C ASP A 615 44.34 -99.81 33.70
N LEU A 616 44.32 -99.14 34.85
CA LEU A 616 43.09 -98.79 35.59
C LEU A 616 42.62 -97.34 35.42
N SER A 617 43.36 -96.47 34.74
CA SER A 617 42.99 -95.05 34.58
C SER A 617 43.11 -94.50 33.16
N VAL A 618 43.46 -95.34 32.17
CA VAL A 618 43.41 -94.94 30.76
C VAL A 618 41.95 -94.99 30.32
N THR A 619 41.19 -93.92 30.57
CA THR A 619 39.93 -93.70 29.85
C THR A 619 40.25 -93.70 28.36
N GLY A 620 39.50 -94.45 27.55
CA GLY A 620 39.83 -94.83 26.15
C GLY A 620 40.08 -93.71 25.13
N ASP A 621 40.24 -92.46 25.55
CA ASP A 621 40.63 -91.31 24.71
C ASP A 621 42.15 -90.98 24.79
N GLU A 622 42.93 -91.61 25.68
CA GLU A 622 44.40 -91.38 25.72
C GLU A 622 45.21 -92.28 24.77
N ASN A 623 44.60 -93.35 24.26
CA ASN A 623 45.18 -94.02 23.10
C ASN A 623 45.13 -93.02 21.94
N LEU A 624 46.22 -92.89 21.18
CA LEU A 624 46.31 -92.13 19.93
C LEU A 624 45.39 -92.69 18.81
N GLU A 625 44.20 -93.21 19.14
CA GLU A 625 43.24 -93.87 18.26
C GLU A 625 42.59 -92.93 17.23
N LYS A 626 42.78 -91.60 17.35
CA LYS A 626 42.37 -90.62 16.33
C LYS A 626 43.50 -89.99 15.51
N ALA A 627 44.74 -90.45 15.67
CA ALA A 627 45.80 -90.14 14.72
C ALA A 627 46.01 -91.32 13.77
N ILE A 628 45.03 -91.57 12.89
CA ILE A 628 45.25 -92.44 11.73
C ILE A 628 46.20 -91.67 10.78
N PHE A 629 47.50 -91.73 11.04
CA PHE A 629 48.48 -91.53 9.97
C PHE A 629 48.37 -92.75 9.07
N ARG A 630 47.61 -92.61 7.97
CA ARG A 630 47.84 -93.47 6.81
C ARG A 630 49.21 -93.09 6.25
N SER A 631 50.28 -93.71 6.75
CA SER A 631 51.50 -93.82 5.97
C SER A 631 51.16 -94.71 4.77
N PHE A 632 50.76 -94.09 3.66
CA PHE A 632 50.76 -94.79 2.39
C PHE A 632 52.21 -95.13 2.07
N ASP A 633 52.41 -96.44 1.88
CA ASP A 633 53.63 -97.10 1.47
C ASP A 633 54.83 -96.97 2.41
N HIS A 634 55.37 -98.13 2.79
CA HIS A 634 56.73 -98.23 3.31
C HIS A 634 57.72 -97.73 2.26
N ARG A 635 57.95 -96.42 2.20
CA ARG A 635 59.21 -95.88 1.69
C ARG A 635 60.18 -95.88 2.85
N GLN A 636 61.14 -96.78 2.78
CA GLN A 636 62.36 -96.70 3.56
C GLN A 636 63.00 -95.34 3.25
N ILE A 637 62.95 -94.40 4.18
CA ILE A 637 63.59 -93.09 4.01
C ILE A 637 65.08 -93.31 4.31
N THR A 638 65.89 -93.35 3.26
CA THR A 638 67.34 -93.22 3.34
C THR A 638 67.66 -91.77 3.73
N PHE A 639 68.26 -91.58 4.90
CA PHE A 639 68.58 -90.25 5.46
C PHE A 639 69.74 -89.50 4.77
N PHE A 640 70.30 -90.04 3.67
CA PHE A 640 71.44 -89.47 2.98
C PHE A 640 71.41 -89.77 1.48
N GLU A 641 70.53 -89.11 0.74
CA GLU A 641 70.74 -88.87 -0.69
C GLU A 641 70.26 -87.46 -1.03
N ASP A 642 71.05 -86.48 -0.61
CA ASP A 642 71.33 -85.30 -1.43
C ASP A 642 72.74 -84.85 -1.05
N GLY A 643 73.64 -84.94 -2.03
CA GLY A 643 75.01 -84.45 -1.91
C GLY A 643 75.04 -82.94 -1.76
N PHE A 644 76.03 -82.47 -1.00
CA PHE A 644 76.53 -81.11 -1.07
C PHE A 644 76.98 -80.72 -2.48
#